data_AF-A0A9W7DHF0-F1
#
_entry.id   AF-A0A9W7DHF0-F1
#
_cell.length_a   1.000
_cell.length_b   1.000
_cell.length_c   1.000
_cell.angle_alpha   90.00
_cell.angle_beta   90.00
_cell.angle_gamma   90.00
#
_symmetry.space_group_name_H-M   'P 1'
#
loop_
_entity.id
_entity.type
_entity.pdbx_description
1 polymer ?
#
loop_
_entity_poly.entity_id
_entity_poly.type
_entity_poly.pdbx_seq_one_letter_code
_entity_poly.pdbx_strand_id
1 'polypeptide(L)'
;MLKMNSMTIFHNPKFIEEIARFFKPPKTNFDNITALMNAAESTFQDFTKQTRIGLQYAFEEHKTLNCLMDLQAPLIIVPTDPGSWSSPVAILDAGHISIVSDLVDKEKIHEIKEQDKINYTEDDWNNLNSYLYDKFDMVLQDAQILIGPDIKTTIEQLHSEGDKPSLILDHLTMKFLIELSILPSFYDLPRMRIGGEVPRFKMMMNDYQYKIFMELLDTAFPILYFDDEYEEVDDSQAFKNLIYKPLAQPGDIEAIEDDAQSLPEPSVPQHSLSQAGKQHQLEVNFDVEMIELGLSRCADTHTFVSDKLVDLIGEKFRLKFFKTATDMHVDLVLADLTMDDFIEESHSEEFKKLVSSKNLNEKGTKEDDLFKVTYDRNQRMVQFKGEMIECYDQTVDMNIADFKLVITQKSFLTLINYALNTFTDPEAPEIPADKLRHNTESGAGAIAPQHIDVNIHMQSMILVFNDDGIKLATLILKQTDVGVFLLPDSMKVTANLGGLSLYDEVNEGAARESSVRKLISIEGDDLAELYYETFDPTINTEPYSSLVKFKTGSMVVRFVEDAFSRITGYLSQFQRMKYIYDRAREAALNQANNIEGANQMKFDLLIRAPILIFPSPHDPSKNLYDTITVNLGEIYSTNNFVTENGLLLNMIDAGIRNTKVSSCFIKHDSQKQELEIIDQMDVWFKINYCDSTDIERPSSIITGGVTGKEMKLNELQAN
;
A
#
# COMPACT_ATOMS: atom_id res chain seq x y z
N MET A 1 -44.11 8.24 1.78
CA MET A 1 -43.68 6.86 2.07
C MET A 1 -43.80 6.05 0.80
N LEU A 2 -42.68 5.78 0.14
CA LEU A 2 -42.59 4.88 -1.00
C LEU A 2 -42.28 3.49 -0.45
N LYS A 3 -43.20 2.54 -0.61
CA LYS A 3 -42.98 1.12 -0.31
C LYS A 3 -42.88 0.37 -1.61
N MET A 4 -41.77 -0.33 -1.82
CA MET A 4 -41.56 -1.15 -3.01
C MET A 4 -41.27 -2.59 -2.58
N ASN A 5 -41.99 -3.52 -3.20
CA ASN A 5 -41.72 -4.95 -3.09
C ASN A 5 -40.47 -5.32 -3.89
N SER A 6 -40.08 -6.60 -3.87
CA SER A 6 -38.90 -7.09 -4.59
C SER A 6 -38.84 -6.60 -6.03
N MET A 7 -37.71 -6.01 -6.38
CA MET A 7 -37.41 -5.47 -7.69
C MET A 7 -36.11 -6.09 -8.17
N THR A 8 -36.09 -6.55 -9.42
CA THR A 8 -34.87 -7.05 -10.07
C THR A 8 -34.41 -6.03 -11.10
N ILE A 9 -33.20 -5.51 -10.93
CA ILE A 9 -32.56 -4.58 -11.85
C ILE A 9 -31.49 -5.35 -12.62
N PHE A 10 -31.67 -5.47 -13.93
CA PHE A 10 -30.61 -5.92 -14.83
C PHE A 10 -29.82 -4.70 -15.30
N HIS A 11 -28.57 -4.60 -14.84
CA HIS A 11 -27.70 -3.50 -15.21
C HIS A 11 -27.16 -3.68 -16.63
N ASN A 12 -27.36 -2.68 -17.47
CA ASN A 12 -26.85 -2.66 -18.83
C ASN A 12 -26.28 -1.26 -19.13
N PRO A 13 -24.95 -1.07 -19.01
CA PRO A 13 -24.31 0.22 -19.24
C PRO A 13 -24.58 0.75 -20.65
N LYS A 14 -24.46 -0.09 -21.69
CA LYS A 14 -24.73 0.27 -23.09
C LYS A 14 -26.13 0.86 -23.29
N PHE A 15 -27.14 0.31 -22.60
CA PHE A 15 -28.49 0.86 -22.67
C PHE A 15 -28.60 2.24 -22.01
N ILE A 16 -27.93 2.44 -20.87
CA ILE A 16 -27.86 3.74 -20.18
C ILE A 16 -27.15 4.78 -21.05
N GLU A 17 -26.06 4.38 -21.71
CA GLU A 17 -25.32 5.23 -22.66
C GLU A 17 -26.20 5.68 -23.83
N GLU A 18 -26.94 4.76 -24.46
CA GLU A 18 -27.84 5.12 -25.55
C GLU A 18 -28.99 6.03 -25.09
N ILE A 19 -29.52 5.83 -23.88
CA ILE A 19 -30.49 6.76 -23.28
C ILE A 19 -29.86 8.14 -23.08
N ALA A 20 -28.67 8.20 -22.49
CA ALA A 20 -27.97 9.45 -22.26
C ALA A 20 -27.67 10.17 -23.58
N ARG A 21 -27.26 9.43 -24.62
CA ARG A 21 -27.05 9.94 -25.97
C ARG A 21 -28.35 10.45 -26.59
N PHE A 22 -29.46 9.74 -26.43
CA PHE A 22 -30.78 10.16 -26.94
C PHE A 22 -31.23 11.49 -26.31
N PHE A 23 -30.98 11.69 -25.02
CA PHE A 23 -31.30 12.93 -24.32
C PHE A 23 -30.23 14.02 -24.45
N LYS A 24 -29.08 13.75 -25.10
CA LYS A 24 -28.06 14.77 -25.41
C LYS A 24 -28.67 15.74 -26.44
N PRO A 25 -28.89 17.02 -26.09
CA PRO A 25 -29.47 17.98 -27.02
C PRO A 25 -28.50 18.22 -28.20
N PRO A 26 -28.99 18.42 -29.43
CA PRO A 26 -28.14 18.74 -30.57
C PRO A 26 -27.38 20.05 -30.34
N LYS A 27 -26.11 20.12 -30.81
CA LYS A 27 -25.20 21.28 -30.61
C LYS A 27 -25.85 22.62 -30.96
N THR A 28 -26.77 22.66 -31.93
CA THR A 28 -27.52 23.85 -32.35
C THR A 28 -28.42 24.49 -31.29
N ASN A 29 -28.79 23.75 -30.24
CA ASN A 29 -29.61 24.24 -29.13
C ASN A 29 -28.80 24.50 -27.85
N PHE A 30 -27.51 24.16 -27.84
CA PHE A 30 -26.62 24.40 -26.71
C PHE A 30 -26.44 25.90 -26.48
N ASP A 31 -26.25 26.69 -27.54
CA ASP A 31 -26.09 28.15 -27.42
C ASP A 31 -27.32 28.83 -26.81
N ASN A 32 -28.52 28.37 -27.14
CA ASN A 32 -29.77 28.93 -26.61
C ASN A 32 -30.02 28.51 -25.14
N ILE A 33 -29.67 27.28 -24.76
CA ILE A 33 -29.80 26.79 -23.39
C ILE A 33 -28.72 27.39 -22.49
N THR A 34 -27.48 27.51 -22.98
CA THR A 34 -26.38 28.19 -22.30
C THR A 34 -26.65 29.69 -22.19
N ALA A 35 -27.22 30.34 -23.21
CA ALA A 35 -27.65 31.73 -23.11
C ALA A 35 -28.79 31.92 -22.09
N LEU A 36 -29.74 30.97 -21.99
CA LEU A 36 -30.80 30.99 -20.98
C LEU A 36 -30.27 30.68 -19.56
N MET A 37 -29.33 29.74 -19.42
CA MET A 37 -28.67 29.43 -18.15
C MET A 37 -27.79 30.58 -17.68
N ASN A 38 -26.97 31.17 -18.55
CA ASN A 38 -26.14 32.33 -18.23
C ASN A 38 -27.00 33.58 -17.95
N ALA A 39 -28.14 33.75 -18.63
CA ALA A 39 -29.09 34.82 -18.33
C ALA A 39 -29.78 34.61 -16.97
N ALA A 40 -30.08 33.37 -16.59
CA ALA A 40 -30.57 33.04 -15.26
C ALA A 40 -29.46 33.23 -14.20
N GLU A 41 -28.23 32.76 -14.46
CA GLU A 41 -27.09 32.77 -13.55
C GLU A 41 -26.53 34.18 -13.31
N SER A 42 -26.57 35.07 -14.31
CA SER A 42 -26.25 36.50 -14.14
C SER A 42 -27.25 37.24 -13.24
N THR A 43 -28.47 36.73 -13.08
CA THR A 43 -29.44 37.25 -12.10
C THR A 43 -29.14 36.77 -10.67
N PHE A 44 -28.41 35.65 -10.52
CA PHE A 44 -28.05 35.04 -9.23
C PHE A 44 -26.65 35.45 -8.71
N GLN A 45 -25.74 35.90 -9.58
CA GLN A 45 -24.38 36.31 -9.19
C GLN A 45 -24.29 37.64 -8.42
N ASP A 46 -25.33 38.47 -8.42
CA ASP A 46 -25.32 39.76 -7.71
C ASP A 46 -25.43 39.63 -6.16
N PHE A 47 -25.62 38.43 -5.61
CA PHE A 47 -25.86 38.22 -4.17
C PHE A 47 -24.69 37.65 -3.34
N THR A 48 -23.49 37.52 -3.90
CA THR A 48 -22.34 36.93 -3.18
C THR A 48 -21.60 37.93 -2.27
N LYS A 49 -22.20 39.06 -1.91
CA LYS A 49 -21.61 40.04 -0.97
C LYS A 49 -22.56 40.40 0.17
N GLN A 50 -22.97 39.39 0.93
CA GLN A 50 -23.21 39.47 2.39
C GLN A 50 -23.50 38.04 2.89
N THR A 51 -22.58 37.44 3.65
CA THR A 51 -22.63 36.05 4.13
C THR A 51 -23.98 35.70 4.79
N ARG A 52 -24.60 36.66 5.49
CA ARG A 52 -25.94 36.48 6.11
C ARG A 52 -27.09 36.44 5.10
N ILE A 53 -27.08 37.34 4.11
CA ILE A 53 -28.14 37.38 3.09
C ILE A 53 -28.04 36.15 2.18
N GLY A 54 -26.83 35.72 1.84
CA GLY A 54 -26.59 34.48 1.09
C GLY A 54 -27.07 33.23 1.85
N LEU A 55 -26.78 33.12 3.15
CA LEU A 55 -27.28 32.03 4.00
C LEU A 55 -28.80 32.06 4.12
N GLN A 56 -29.39 33.23 4.39
CA GLN A 56 -30.84 33.37 4.52
C GLN A 56 -31.58 33.05 3.22
N TYR A 57 -31.04 33.51 2.09
CA TYR A 57 -31.55 33.21 0.76
C TYR A 57 -31.47 31.71 0.44
N ALA A 58 -30.35 31.06 0.77
CA ALA A 58 -30.21 29.62 0.58
C ALA A 58 -31.22 28.81 1.38
N PHE A 59 -31.50 29.17 2.64
CA PHE A 59 -32.57 28.54 3.43
C PHE A 59 -33.98 28.83 2.89
N GLU A 60 -34.18 29.93 2.15
CA GLU A 60 -35.49 30.34 1.61
C GLU A 60 -35.78 29.72 0.24
N GLU A 61 -34.78 29.60 -0.63
CA GLU A 61 -34.92 29.01 -1.97
C GLU A 61 -34.68 27.49 -2.00
N HIS A 62 -33.91 26.95 -1.05
CA HIS A 62 -33.60 25.52 -1.04
C HIS A 62 -34.85 24.68 -0.80
N LYS A 63 -35.06 23.71 -1.69
CA LYS A 63 -36.16 22.75 -1.57
C LYS A 63 -35.62 21.48 -0.94
N THR A 64 -35.92 21.31 0.34
CA THR A 64 -35.57 20.08 1.08
C THR A 64 -36.35 18.88 0.52
N LEU A 65 -35.63 17.81 0.18
CA LEU A 65 -36.23 16.54 -0.24
C LEU A 65 -36.69 15.74 0.99
N ASN A 66 -38.01 15.62 1.19
CA ASN A 66 -38.55 14.67 2.17
C ASN A 66 -38.59 13.26 1.55
N CYS A 67 -37.65 12.41 1.96
CA CYS A 67 -37.54 11.04 1.48
C CYS A 67 -37.89 10.06 2.61
N LEU A 68 -38.88 9.20 2.36
CA LEU A 68 -39.18 8.06 3.21
C LEU A 68 -39.40 6.85 2.31
N MET A 69 -38.35 6.03 2.19
CA MET A 69 -38.28 4.88 1.28
C MET A 69 -38.02 3.60 2.07
N ASP A 70 -38.76 2.56 1.72
CA ASP A 70 -38.70 1.22 2.32
C ASP A 70 -38.74 0.22 1.15
N LEU A 71 -37.58 -0.39 0.88
CA LEU A 71 -37.29 -1.28 -0.23
C LEU A 71 -36.99 -2.67 0.31
N GLN A 72 -37.80 -3.64 -0.10
CA GLN A 72 -37.66 -5.04 0.32
C GLN A 72 -36.98 -5.84 -0.80
N ALA A 73 -35.80 -6.38 -0.53
CA ALA A 73 -34.98 -7.28 -1.35
C ALA A 73 -34.81 -6.83 -2.81
N PRO A 74 -34.23 -5.63 -3.07
CA PRO A 74 -33.86 -5.27 -4.43
C PRO A 74 -32.65 -6.10 -4.86
N LEU A 75 -32.79 -6.79 -5.99
CA LEU A 75 -31.76 -7.63 -6.60
C LEU A 75 -31.14 -6.88 -7.78
N ILE A 76 -29.85 -6.58 -7.72
CA ILE A 76 -29.11 -5.90 -8.79
C ILE A 76 -28.18 -6.92 -9.45
N ILE A 77 -28.36 -7.13 -10.75
CA ILE A 77 -27.61 -8.11 -11.54
C ILE A 77 -26.71 -7.35 -12.51
N VAL A 78 -25.40 -7.56 -12.37
CA VAL A 78 -24.34 -6.88 -13.13
C VAL A 78 -23.49 -7.93 -13.84
N PRO A 79 -23.82 -8.29 -15.09
CA PRO A 79 -23.00 -9.19 -15.91
C PRO A 79 -21.79 -8.46 -16.49
N THR A 80 -20.67 -9.15 -16.69
CA THR A 80 -19.51 -8.59 -17.42
C THR A 80 -19.85 -8.32 -18.89
N ASP A 81 -20.67 -9.17 -19.50
CA ASP A 81 -21.27 -8.92 -20.82
C ASP A 81 -22.81 -8.98 -20.75
N PRO A 82 -23.50 -7.83 -20.79
CA PRO A 82 -24.97 -7.76 -20.84
C PRO A 82 -25.60 -8.48 -22.05
N GLY A 83 -24.83 -8.76 -23.10
CA GLY A 83 -25.27 -9.50 -24.29
C GLY A 83 -25.31 -11.01 -24.12
N SER A 84 -24.66 -11.55 -23.08
CA SER A 84 -24.47 -12.98 -22.89
C SER A 84 -24.95 -13.47 -21.53
N TRP A 85 -25.87 -14.44 -21.52
CA TRP A 85 -26.37 -15.07 -20.29
C TRP A 85 -25.37 -16.01 -19.62
N SER A 86 -24.32 -16.41 -20.34
CA SER A 86 -23.24 -17.27 -19.84
C SER A 86 -22.00 -16.47 -19.42
N SER A 87 -22.10 -15.15 -19.37
CA SER A 87 -21.02 -14.30 -18.87
C SER A 87 -20.98 -14.35 -17.34
N PRO A 88 -19.78 -14.22 -16.74
CA PRO A 88 -19.65 -13.98 -15.31
C PRO A 88 -20.51 -12.80 -14.85
N VAL A 89 -20.98 -12.88 -13.61
CA VAL A 89 -21.98 -11.95 -13.07
C VAL A 89 -21.73 -11.65 -11.61
N ALA A 90 -21.92 -10.39 -11.21
CA ALA A 90 -22.15 -10.01 -9.83
C ALA A 90 -23.65 -9.82 -9.57
N ILE A 91 -24.14 -10.40 -8.48
CA ILE A 91 -25.51 -10.25 -8.00
C ILE A 91 -25.46 -9.68 -6.60
N LEU A 92 -26.02 -8.49 -6.43
CA LEU A 92 -26.22 -7.83 -5.14
C LEU A 92 -27.68 -8.03 -4.74
N ASP A 93 -27.91 -8.81 -3.69
CA ASP A 93 -29.17 -8.83 -2.96
C ASP A 93 -29.05 -7.83 -1.81
N ALA A 94 -29.73 -6.71 -1.90
CA ALA A 94 -29.60 -5.67 -0.89
C ALA A 94 -30.42 -5.94 0.39
N GLY A 95 -31.10 -7.09 0.50
CA GLY A 95 -31.83 -7.49 1.69
C GLY A 95 -32.96 -6.52 2.03
N HIS A 96 -32.76 -5.58 2.94
CA HIS A 96 -33.70 -4.49 3.22
C HIS A 96 -32.99 -3.14 3.26
N ILE A 97 -33.47 -2.19 2.44
CA ILE A 97 -33.00 -0.81 2.42
C ILE A 97 -34.10 0.10 2.98
N SER A 98 -33.77 0.87 4.01
CA SER A 98 -34.60 1.96 4.51
C SER A 98 -33.86 3.28 4.39
N ILE A 99 -34.53 4.32 3.88
CA ILE A 99 -33.99 5.68 3.81
C ILE A 99 -35.00 6.62 4.44
N VAL A 100 -34.54 7.42 5.40
CA VAL A 100 -35.32 8.42 6.12
C VAL A 100 -34.58 9.75 6.06
N SER A 101 -35.20 10.79 5.52
CA SER A 101 -34.65 12.15 5.57
C SER A 101 -34.85 12.75 6.98
N ASP A 102 -33.78 13.23 7.59
CA ASP A 102 -33.82 14.05 8.82
C ASP A 102 -33.91 15.52 8.43
N LEU A 103 -35.12 16.07 8.51
CA LEU A 103 -35.42 17.44 8.10
C LEU A 103 -35.26 18.37 9.29
N VAL A 104 -34.48 19.44 9.12
CA VAL A 104 -34.32 20.47 10.15
C VAL A 104 -35.67 21.14 10.46
N ASP A 105 -36.05 21.17 11.74
CA ASP A 105 -37.26 21.83 12.21
C ASP A 105 -37.29 23.31 11.81
N LYS A 106 -38.39 23.75 11.19
CA LYS A 106 -38.58 25.15 10.77
C LYS A 106 -38.45 26.14 11.94
N GLU A 107 -38.78 25.71 13.16
CA GLU A 107 -38.64 26.51 14.39
C GLU A 107 -37.17 26.77 14.73
N LYS A 108 -36.26 25.80 14.55
CA LYS A 108 -34.81 25.99 14.77
C LYS A 108 -34.19 26.88 13.71
N ILE A 109 -34.63 26.77 12.45
CA ILE A 109 -34.22 27.70 11.38
C ILE A 109 -34.67 29.12 11.74
N HIS A 110 -35.88 29.28 12.29
CA HIS A 110 -36.36 30.57 12.78
C HIS A 110 -35.56 31.10 13.98
N GLU A 111 -35.19 30.25 14.94
CA GLU A 111 -34.33 30.65 16.08
C GLU A 111 -32.95 31.12 15.61
N ILE A 112 -32.34 30.44 14.64
CA ILE A 112 -31.06 30.85 14.04
C ILE A 112 -31.21 32.18 13.29
N LYS A 113 -32.35 32.39 12.62
CA LYS A 113 -32.68 33.67 11.97
C LYS A 113 -32.89 34.81 12.97
N GLU A 114 -33.33 34.52 14.20
CA GLU A 114 -33.63 35.50 15.25
C GLU A 114 -32.46 35.75 16.23
N GLN A 115 -31.45 34.87 16.29
CA GLN A 115 -30.26 35.06 17.13
C GLN A 115 -29.30 36.13 16.55
N ASP A 116 -29.46 37.39 16.99
CA ASP A 116 -28.52 38.49 16.78
C ASP A 116 -27.24 38.34 17.64
N LYS A 117 -26.38 37.35 17.35
CA LYS A 117 -25.03 37.27 17.95
C LYS A 117 -24.00 37.94 17.04
N ILE A 118 -23.37 39.01 17.54
CA ILE A 118 -22.30 39.76 16.84
C ILE A 118 -21.00 38.94 16.75
N ASN A 119 -20.78 37.99 17.66
CA ASN A 119 -19.63 37.09 17.67
C ASN A 119 -20.10 35.64 17.84
N TYR A 120 -19.85 34.81 16.83
CA TYR A 120 -20.02 33.35 16.90
C TYR A 120 -18.75 32.73 17.49
N THR A 121 -18.92 31.81 18.45
CA THR A 121 -17.84 30.92 18.90
C THR A 121 -17.62 29.80 17.88
N GLU A 122 -16.49 29.06 17.94
CA GLU A 122 -16.27 27.88 17.08
C GLU A 122 -17.41 26.85 17.22
N ASP A 123 -17.93 26.65 18.42
CA ASP A 123 -19.07 25.76 18.67
C ASP A 123 -20.38 26.27 18.03
N ASP A 124 -20.60 27.59 18.00
CA ASP A 124 -21.76 28.17 17.31
C ASP A 124 -21.65 27.96 15.78
N TRP A 125 -20.44 28.05 15.20
CA TRP A 125 -20.19 27.76 13.79
C TRP A 125 -20.36 26.27 13.44
N ASN A 126 -19.87 25.36 14.29
CA ASN A 126 -20.06 23.92 14.10
C ASN A 126 -21.55 23.54 14.11
N ASN A 127 -22.32 24.14 15.02
CA ASN A 127 -23.77 23.95 15.06
C ASN A 127 -24.45 24.53 13.81
N LEU A 128 -24.09 25.73 13.37
CA LEU A 128 -24.63 26.34 12.16
C LEU A 128 -24.34 25.48 10.91
N ASN A 129 -23.11 25.00 10.76
CA ASN A 129 -22.68 24.15 9.66
C ASN A 129 -23.50 22.86 9.58
N SER A 130 -23.88 22.29 10.74
CA SER A 130 -24.70 21.07 10.78
C SER A 130 -26.10 21.23 10.19
N TYR A 131 -26.63 22.46 10.11
CA TYR A 131 -27.93 22.80 9.52
C TYR A 131 -27.85 23.14 8.03
N LEU A 132 -26.64 23.24 7.47
CA LEU A 132 -26.40 23.53 6.05
C LEU A 132 -26.35 22.26 5.19
N TYR A 133 -26.81 21.14 5.74
CA TYR A 133 -26.88 19.85 5.07
C TYR A 133 -28.29 19.28 5.11
N ASP A 134 -28.72 18.73 3.97
CA ASP A 134 -29.82 17.77 3.93
C ASP A 134 -29.28 16.40 4.38
N LYS A 135 -29.90 15.82 5.42
CA LYS A 135 -29.44 14.58 6.05
C LYS A 135 -30.35 13.41 5.71
N PHE A 136 -29.77 12.28 5.39
CA PHE A 136 -30.48 11.04 5.08
C PHE A 136 -29.88 9.89 5.88
N ASP A 137 -30.69 9.35 6.80
CA ASP A 137 -30.39 8.10 7.49
C ASP A 137 -30.76 6.93 6.58
N MET A 138 -29.75 6.18 6.17
CA MET A 138 -29.91 4.97 5.37
C MET A 138 -29.49 3.75 6.18
N VAL A 139 -30.34 2.73 6.18
CA VAL A 139 -30.06 1.45 6.82
C VAL A 139 -30.13 0.36 5.76
N LEU A 140 -29.03 -0.35 5.57
CA LEU A 140 -28.94 -1.56 4.78
C LEU A 140 -28.89 -2.75 5.73
N GLN A 141 -29.81 -3.69 5.59
CA GLN A 141 -29.87 -4.88 6.45
C GLN A 141 -29.79 -6.13 5.58
N ASP A 142 -29.00 -7.09 6.04
CA ASP A 142 -28.95 -8.44 5.48
C ASP A 142 -28.51 -8.51 4.00
N ALA A 143 -27.67 -7.58 3.56
CA ALA A 143 -27.22 -7.54 2.18
C ALA A 143 -26.19 -8.64 1.87
N GLN A 144 -26.28 -9.23 0.67
CA GLN A 144 -25.40 -10.27 0.18
C GLN A 144 -24.89 -9.92 -1.22
N ILE A 145 -23.64 -10.28 -1.50
CA ILE A 145 -23.05 -10.17 -2.84
C ILE A 145 -22.55 -11.53 -3.27
N LEU A 146 -22.95 -11.94 -4.46
CA LEU A 146 -22.47 -13.16 -5.10
C LEU A 146 -21.76 -12.80 -6.41
N ILE A 147 -20.60 -13.41 -6.67
CA ILE A 147 -19.98 -13.40 -8.00
C ILE A 147 -19.86 -14.84 -8.48
N GLY A 148 -20.52 -15.14 -9.59
CA GLY A 148 -20.59 -16.48 -10.14
C GLY A 148 -20.32 -16.53 -11.65
N PRO A 149 -20.26 -17.75 -12.21
CA PRO A 149 -19.85 -17.98 -13.59
C PRO A 149 -20.92 -17.57 -14.62
N ASP A 150 -22.20 -17.61 -14.24
CA ASP A 150 -23.32 -17.20 -15.09
C ASP A 150 -24.53 -16.73 -14.28
N ILE A 151 -25.43 -15.99 -14.92
CA ILE A 151 -26.62 -15.39 -14.29
C ILE A 151 -27.51 -16.46 -13.66
N LYS A 152 -27.73 -17.58 -14.35
CA LYS A 152 -28.71 -18.58 -13.93
C LYS A 152 -28.22 -19.35 -12.71
N THR A 153 -27.00 -19.88 -12.75
CA THR A 153 -26.43 -20.65 -11.63
C THR A 153 -26.24 -19.78 -10.39
N THR A 154 -25.88 -18.51 -10.56
CA THR A 154 -25.69 -17.58 -9.43
C THR A 154 -27.01 -17.23 -8.74
N ILE A 155 -28.10 -17.02 -9.49
CA ILE A 155 -29.44 -16.84 -8.90
C ILE A 155 -29.91 -18.11 -8.18
N GLU A 156 -29.63 -19.30 -8.73
CA GLU A 156 -29.95 -20.57 -8.07
C GLU A 156 -29.22 -20.72 -6.73
N GLN A 157 -27.95 -20.27 -6.63
CA GLN A 157 -27.19 -20.28 -5.38
C GLN A 157 -27.68 -19.25 -4.35
N LEU A 158 -28.24 -18.11 -4.78
CA LEU A 158 -28.81 -17.11 -3.86
C LEU A 158 -29.87 -17.76 -2.95
N HIS A 159 -30.71 -18.63 -3.52
CA HIS A 159 -31.83 -19.28 -2.82
C HIS A 159 -31.50 -20.67 -2.25
N SER A 160 -30.28 -21.19 -2.41
CA SER A 160 -29.91 -22.51 -1.88
C SER A 160 -29.61 -22.45 -0.37
N GLU A 161 -29.82 -23.57 0.34
CA GLU A 161 -29.47 -23.72 1.76
C GLU A 161 -28.10 -24.39 1.99
N GLY A 162 -27.37 -24.69 0.91
CA GLY A 162 -26.10 -25.42 0.93
C GLY A 162 -24.87 -24.52 0.85
N ASP A 163 -23.73 -25.11 0.48
CA ASP A 163 -22.52 -24.37 0.18
C ASP A 163 -22.75 -23.45 -1.03
N LYS A 164 -22.28 -22.19 -0.93
CA LYS A 164 -22.49 -21.14 -1.93
C LYS A 164 -21.13 -20.62 -2.41
N PRO A 165 -20.44 -21.33 -3.33
CA PRO A 165 -19.13 -20.89 -3.85
C PRO A 165 -19.14 -19.49 -4.44
N SER A 166 -20.29 -19.04 -4.97
CA SER A 166 -20.42 -17.70 -5.53
C SER A 166 -20.60 -16.61 -4.46
N LEU A 167 -20.93 -16.95 -3.20
CA LEU A 167 -21.16 -15.97 -2.14
C LEU A 167 -19.83 -15.34 -1.68
N ILE A 168 -19.73 -14.02 -1.85
CA ILE A 168 -18.54 -13.26 -1.48
C ILE A 168 -18.77 -12.43 -0.24
N LEU A 169 -19.93 -11.77 -0.15
CA LEU A 169 -20.30 -10.95 1.00
C LEU A 169 -21.51 -11.58 1.67
N ASP A 170 -21.39 -11.84 2.98
CA ASP A 170 -22.38 -12.59 3.75
C ASP A 170 -23.06 -11.68 4.80
N HIS A 171 -24.36 -11.44 4.63
CA HIS A 171 -25.26 -10.77 5.58
C HIS A 171 -24.73 -9.44 6.16
N LEU A 172 -24.38 -8.51 5.28
CA LEU A 172 -23.88 -7.19 5.66
C LEU A 172 -25.02 -6.29 6.15
N THR A 173 -24.83 -5.73 7.35
CA THR A 173 -25.71 -4.70 7.91
C THR A 173 -24.91 -3.44 8.17
N MET A 174 -25.39 -2.32 7.62
CA MET A 174 -24.72 -1.02 7.71
C MET A 174 -25.72 0.08 7.96
N LYS A 175 -25.30 1.08 8.72
CA LYS A 175 -26.03 2.34 8.89
C LYS A 175 -25.17 3.45 8.33
N PHE A 176 -25.79 4.28 7.50
CA PHE A 176 -25.15 5.40 6.84
C PHE A 176 -25.92 6.68 7.17
N LEU A 177 -25.16 7.74 7.38
CA LEU A 177 -25.66 9.11 7.35
C LEU A 177 -25.07 9.77 6.11
N ILE A 178 -25.93 10.13 5.18
CA ILE A 178 -25.56 10.90 3.98
C ILE A 178 -25.96 12.34 4.21
N GLU A 179 -25.00 13.26 4.14
CA GLU A 179 -25.21 14.70 4.30
C GLU A 179 -24.89 15.40 2.97
N LEU A 180 -25.87 16.06 2.35
CA LEU A 180 -25.72 16.81 1.11
C LEU A 180 -25.77 18.32 1.38
N SER A 181 -24.75 19.05 0.96
CA SER A 181 -24.69 20.50 1.22
C SER A 181 -25.78 21.26 0.48
N ILE A 182 -26.48 22.12 1.21
CA ILE A 182 -27.48 23.06 0.69
C ILE A 182 -26.80 24.22 -0.06
N LEU A 183 -25.53 24.48 0.27
CA LEU A 183 -24.72 25.58 -0.25
C LEU A 183 -23.43 25.06 -0.92
N PRO A 184 -23.53 24.45 -2.10
CA PRO A 184 -22.36 23.93 -2.81
C PRO A 184 -21.37 25.03 -3.25
N SER A 185 -21.82 26.29 -3.32
CA SER A 185 -20.99 27.46 -3.62
C SER A 185 -20.21 28.00 -2.41
N PHE A 186 -20.45 27.46 -1.20
CA PHE A 186 -19.68 27.77 -0.01
C PHE A 186 -18.51 26.77 0.14
N TYR A 187 -17.34 27.17 -0.34
CA TYR A 187 -16.19 26.28 -0.54
C TYR A 187 -15.55 25.74 0.76
N ASP A 188 -15.86 26.33 1.92
CA ASP A 188 -15.37 25.85 3.21
C ASP A 188 -16.15 24.60 3.71
N LEU A 189 -17.29 24.27 3.07
CA LEU A 189 -18.10 23.10 3.40
C LEU A 189 -17.96 21.99 2.35
N PRO A 190 -17.80 20.73 2.77
CA PRO A 190 -17.87 19.58 1.88
C PRO A 190 -19.21 19.52 1.13
N ARG A 191 -19.20 19.13 -0.15
CA ARG A 191 -20.45 18.98 -0.93
C ARG A 191 -21.28 17.78 -0.49
N MET A 192 -20.61 16.67 -0.19
CA MET A 192 -21.23 15.44 0.28
C MET A 192 -20.39 14.82 1.39
N ARG A 193 -21.05 14.39 2.47
CA ARG A 193 -20.42 13.64 3.56
C ARG A 193 -21.16 12.33 3.75
N ILE A 194 -20.42 11.25 3.93
CA ILE A 194 -20.96 9.93 4.19
C ILE A 194 -20.30 9.43 5.47
N GLY A 195 -21.07 9.33 6.55
CA GLY A 195 -20.66 8.66 7.77
C GLY A 195 -21.28 7.27 7.82
N GLY A 196 -20.59 6.27 8.36
CA GLY A 196 -21.22 4.99 8.63
C GLY A 196 -20.53 4.15 9.69
N GLU A 197 -21.35 3.36 10.37
CA GLU A 197 -20.90 2.38 11.36
C GLU A 197 -21.24 0.98 10.84
N VAL A 198 -20.23 0.11 10.81
CA VAL A 198 -20.33 -1.26 10.31
C VAL A 198 -19.93 -2.23 11.43
N PRO A 199 -20.88 -2.94 12.06
CA PRO A 199 -20.55 -3.86 13.15
C PRO A 199 -19.66 -5.01 12.72
N ARG A 200 -19.92 -5.58 11.54
CA ARG A 200 -19.10 -6.66 10.99
C ARG A 200 -19.11 -6.61 9.47
N PHE A 201 -17.93 -6.62 8.89
CA PHE A 201 -17.73 -6.79 7.45
C PHE A 201 -17.05 -8.13 7.20
N LYS A 202 -17.77 -9.09 6.60
CA LYS A 202 -17.24 -10.42 6.29
C LYS A 202 -17.28 -10.64 4.79
N MET A 203 -16.11 -10.79 4.19
CA MET A 203 -15.94 -11.03 2.76
C MET A 203 -15.05 -12.24 2.52
N MET A 204 -15.43 -13.15 1.63
CA MET A 204 -14.67 -14.34 1.27
C MET A 204 -14.57 -14.40 -0.24
N MET A 205 -13.36 -14.36 -0.79
CA MET A 205 -13.19 -14.26 -2.25
C MET A 205 -12.01 -15.10 -2.71
N ASN A 206 -12.18 -15.76 -3.87
CA ASN A 206 -11.06 -16.39 -4.55
C ASN A 206 -10.40 -15.47 -5.60
N ASP A 207 -9.19 -15.84 -6.04
CA ASP A 207 -8.41 -15.09 -7.04
C ASP A 207 -9.16 -14.86 -8.37
N TYR A 208 -9.94 -15.84 -8.84
CA TYR A 208 -10.72 -15.70 -10.07
C TYR A 208 -11.91 -14.74 -9.90
N GLN A 209 -12.62 -14.83 -8.77
CA GLN A 209 -13.69 -13.90 -8.40
C GLN A 209 -13.19 -12.47 -8.24
N TYR A 210 -11.99 -12.28 -7.68
CA TYR A 210 -11.34 -10.97 -7.62
C TYR A 210 -11.11 -10.38 -9.02
N LYS A 211 -10.64 -11.19 -9.97
CA LYS A 211 -10.44 -10.74 -11.37
C LYS A 211 -11.74 -10.35 -12.03
N ILE A 212 -12.82 -11.13 -11.83
CA ILE A 212 -14.16 -10.78 -12.31
C ILE A 212 -14.65 -9.48 -11.66
N PHE A 213 -14.41 -9.30 -10.36
CA PHE A 213 -14.78 -8.07 -9.67
C PHE A 213 -14.07 -6.85 -10.27
N MET A 214 -12.78 -6.97 -10.59
CA MET A 214 -12.03 -5.90 -11.25
C MET A 214 -12.54 -5.63 -12.68
N GLU A 215 -12.79 -6.68 -13.48
CA GLU A 215 -13.41 -6.54 -14.80
C GLU A 215 -14.79 -5.86 -14.73
N LEU A 216 -15.57 -6.14 -13.69
CA LEU A 216 -16.86 -5.49 -13.45
C LEU A 216 -16.72 -4.02 -13.04
N LEU A 217 -15.67 -3.64 -12.30
CA LEU A 217 -15.43 -2.23 -11.99
C LEU A 217 -15.14 -1.41 -13.25
N ASP A 218 -14.49 -2.00 -14.26
CA ASP A 218 -14.22 -1.33 -15.52
C ASP A 218 -15.45 -1.29 -16.43
N THR A 219 -16.21 -2.40 -16.49
CA THR A 219 -17.33 -2.54 -17.45
C THR A 219 -18.68 -2.04 -16.93
N ALA A 220 -18.89 -1.96 -15.62
CA ALA A 220 -20.22 -1.62 -15.07
C ALA A 220 -20.56 -0.12 -15.20
N PHE A 221 -19.61 0.78 -15.37
CA PHE A 221 -19.93 2.20 -15.46
C PHE A 221 -20.18 2.65 -16.91
N PRO A 222 -21.31 3.31 -17.21
CA PRO A 222 -21.60 3.76 -18.56
C PRO A 222 -20.68 4.90 -19.00
N ILE A 223 -20.20 4.86 -20.24
CA ILE A 223 -19.39 5.91 -20.86
C ILE A 223 -20.31 7.00 -21.39
N LEU A 224 -20.37 8.13 -20.70
CA LEU A 224 -21.28 9.25 -21.02
C LEU A 224 -20.64 10.35 -21.89
N TYR A 225 -19.41 10.14 -22.36
CA TYR A 225 -18.73 11.03 -23.30
C TYR A 225 -19.01 10.62 -24.74
N PHE A 226 -19.58 11.56 -25.50
CA PHE A 226 -19.95 11.36 -26.89
C PHE A 226 -19.40 12.53 -27.70
N ASP A 227 -18.08 12.63 -27.85
CA ASP A 227 -17.50 13.60 -28.77
C ASP A 227 -17.01 12.89 -30.03
N ASP A 228 -17.45 13.44 -31.16
CA ASP A 228 -17.01 13.07 -32.50
C ASP A 228 -15.60 13.63 -32.70
N GLU A 229 -14.58 12.91 -32.22
CA GLU A 229 -13.23 12.78 -32.79
C GLU A 229 -12.31 12.09 -31.77
N TYR A 230 -11.42 11.26 -32.29
CA TYR A 230 -10.61 10.29 -31.57
C TYR A 230 -9.74 10.91 -30.47
N GLU A 231 -10.09 10.66 -29.20
CA GLU A 231 -9.14 10.54 -28.10
C GLU A 231 -9.45 9.26 -27.32
N GLU A 232 -8.48 8.37 -27.21
CA GLU A 232 -8.53 7.20 -26.32
C GLU A 232 -8.47 7.73 -24.88
N VAL A 233 -9.57 7.56 -24.12
CA VAL A 233 -9.66 8.03 -22.73
C VAL A 233 -9.72 6.83 -21.79
N ASP A 234 -8.78 6.84 -20.84
CA ASP A 234 -8.65 6.04 -19.63
C ASP A 234 -9.99 5.78 -18.90
N ASP A 235 -10.33 4.49 -18.71
CA ASP A 235 -11.57 4.00 -18.10
C ASP A 235 -11.76 4.51 -16.65
N SER A 236 -10.70 4.97 -15.98
CA SER A 236 -10.77 5.56 -14.64
C SER A 236 -11.54 6.91 -14.58
N GLN A 237 -11.76 7.55 -15.73
CA GLN A 237 -12.51 8.80 -15.81
C GLN A 237 -14.03 8.60 -15.85
N ALA A 238 -14.55 7.41 -16.18
CA ALA A 238 -16.00 7.19 -16.26
C ALA A 238 -16.72 7.43 -14.92
N PHE A 239 -16.09 7.02 -13.80
CA PHE A 239 -16.60 7.27 -12.45
C PHE A 239 -16.55 8.74 -12.05
N LYS A 240 -15.63 9.53 -12.63
CA LYS A 240 -15.59 10.98 -12.38
C LYS A 240 -16.89 11.62 -12.90
N ASN A 241 -17.39 11.27 -14.08
CA ASN A 241 -18.38 12.15 -14.74
C ASN A 241 -19.85 11.89 -14.39
N LEU A 242 -20.15 10.78 -13.71
CA LEU A 242 -21.46 10.52 -13.12
C LEU A 242 -21.73 11.32 -11.83
N ILE A 243 -20.66 11.72 -11.12
CA ILE A 243 -20.74 12.57 -9.93
C ILE A 243 -20.30 14.02 -10.25
N TYR A 244 -19.44 14.21 -11.26
CA TYR A 244 -18.83 15.48 -11.63
C TYR A 244 -19.35 16.01 -12.96
N LYS A 245 -20.42 16.81 -12.91
CA LYS A 245 -20.49 17.99 -13.78
C LYS A 245 -20.09 19.21 -12.96
N PRO A 246 -18.88 19.77 -13.13
CA PRO A 246 -18.72 21.20 -12.96
C PRO A 246 -19.68 21.85 -13.96
N LEU A 247 -20.51 22.79 -13.52
CA LEU A 247 -21.07 23.78 -14.44
C LEU A 247 -19.88 24.39 -15.20
N ALA A 248 -19.99 24.39 -16.53
CA ALA A 248 -18.91 24.63 -17.46
C ALA A 248 -18.03 25.83 -17.06
N GLN A 249 -16.71 25.65 -17.10
CA GLN A 249 -15.82 26.79 -17.31
C GLN A 249 -16.20 27.43 -18.66
N PRO A 250 -16.21 28.77 -18.79
CA PRO A 250 -16.33 29.40 -20.09
C PRO A 250 -15.07 29.03 -20.89
N GLY A 251 -15.20 28.08 -21.80
CA GLY A 251 -14.15 27.71 -22.73
C GLY A 251 -13.90 28.83 -23.74
N ASP A 252 -12.63 28.98 -24.08
CA ASP A 252 -12.09 29.89 -25.08
C ASP A 252 -12.94 29.93 -26.36
N ILE A 253 -13.56 31.09 -26.61
CA ILE A 253 -14.15 31.41 -27.90
C ILE A 253 -13.02 31.95 -28.78
N GLU A 254 -12.71 31.24 -29.87
CA GLU A 254 -11.88 31.75 -30.95
C GLU A 254 -12.35 33.16 -31.35
N ALA A 255 -11.44 34.13 -31.24
CA ALA A 255 -11.70 35.53 -31.49
C ALA A 255 -12.23 35.75 -32.92
N ILE A 256 -13.52 36.07 -33.03
CA ILE A 256 -14.07 36.76 -34.19
C ILE A 256 -13.98 38.26 -33.88
N GLU A 257 -13.09 38.96 -34.59
CA GLU A 257 -13.04 40.42 -34.63
C GLU A 257 -14.39 40.94 -35.16
N ASP A 258 -15.18 41.59 -34.32
CA ASP A 258 -16.17 42.54 -34.80
C ASP A 258 -16.40 43.68 -33.78
N ASP A 259 -16.33 44.91 -34.30
CA ASP A 259 -16.44 46.17 -33.58
C ASP A 259 -17.78 46.29 -32.84
N ALA A 260 -17.77 46.14 -31.50
CA ALA A 260 -18.87 46.59 -30.66
C ALA A 260 -18.35 47.18 -29.34
N GLN A 261 -18.87 48.37 -29.03
CA GLN A 261 -18.46 49.23 -27.93
C GLN A 261 -18.52 48.53 -26.56
N SER A 262 -17.42 48.65 -25.83
CA SER A 262 -17.15 48.16 -24.48
C SER A 262 -18.29 48.43 -23.48
N LEU A 263 -18.97 47.36 -23.05
CA LEU A 263 -19.56 47.28 -21.72
C LEU A 263 -18.51 46.68 -20.76
N PRO A 264 -18.44 47.09 -19.48
CA PRO A 264 -17.45 46.53 -18.55
C PRO A 264 -17.81 45.08 -18.23
N GLU A 265 -16.90 44.15 -18.51
CA GLU A 265 -16.99 42.78 -17.99
C GLU A 265 -16.92 42.80 -16.45
N PRO A 266 -17.81 42.09 -15.74
CA PRO A 266 -17.71 41.96 -14.30
C PRO A 266 -16.50 41.08 -13.96
N SER A 267 -15.50 41.68 -13.33
CA SER A 267 -14.33 40.98 -12.81
C SER A 267 -14.76 39.98 -11.72
N VAL A 268 -14.74 38.69 -12.02
CA VAL A 268 -14.81 37.64 -11.00
C VAL A 268 -13.53 37.75 -10.15
N PRO A 269 -13.61 37.97 -8.83
CA PRO A 269 -12.42 38.10 -8.00
C PRO A 269 -11.65 36.78 -7.99
N GLN A 270 -10.38 36.79 -8.41
CA GLN A 270 -9.47 35.62 -8.47
C GLN A 270 -9.42 34.77 -7.18
N HIS A 271 -9.85 35.32 -6.04
CA HIS A 271 -9.95 34.62 -4.75
C HIS A 271 -10.93 33.44 -4.76
N SER A 272 -12.06 33.50 -5.49
CA SER A 272 -13.09 32.44 -5.47
C SER A 272 -12.69 31.18 -6.25
N LEU A 273 -11.96 31.33 -7.36
CA LEU A 273 -11.49 30.20 -8.17
C LEU A 273 -10.44 29.34 -7.44
N SER A 274 -9.57 29.97 -6.65
CA SER A 274 -8.55 29.26 -5.86
C SER A 274 -9.11 28.46 -4.68
N GLN A 275 -10.26 28.87 -4.13
CA GLN A 275 -10.95 28.15 -3.04
C GLN A 275 -11.82 27.02 -3.57
N ALA A 276 -12.39 27.15 -4.77
CA ALA A 276 -13.19 26.11 -5.41
C ALA A 276 -12.43 24.80 -5.61
N GLY A 277 -11.12 24.87 -5.95
CA GLY A 277 -10.27 23.69 -6.10
C GLY A 277 -9.99 22.95 -4.79
N LYS A 278 -10.06 23.65 -3.65
CA LYS A 278 -9.79 23.10 -2.32
C LYS A 278 -11.03 22.57 -1.61
N GLN A 279 -12.23 22.82 -2.15
CA GLN A 279 -13.46 22.32 -1.56
C GLN A 279 -13.48 20.79 -1.59
N HIS A 280 -13.79 20.18 -0.45
CA HIS A 280 -14.03 18.74 -0.39
C HIS A 280 -15.31 18.40 -1.15
N GLN A 281 -15.19 17.60 -2.20
CA GLN A 281 -16.32 17.18 -3.01
C GLN A 281 -17.02 15.99 -2.36
N LEU A 282 -16.25 15.10 -1.74
CA LEU A 282 -16.72 13.94 -1.02
C LEU A 282 -15.86 13.73 0.22
N GLU A 283 -16.52 13.56 1.37
CA GLU A 283 -15.91 13.02 2.59
C GLU A 283 -16.59 11.70 2.95
N VAL A 284 -15.80 10.68 3.25
CA VAL A 284 -16.30 9.38 3.74
C VAL A 284 -15.60 9.04 5.03
N ASN A 285 -16.36 8.74 6.07
CA ASN A 285 -15.86 8.29 7.36
C ASN A 285 -16.56 6.98 7.73
N PHE A 286 -15.79 5.90 7.84
CA PHE A 286 -16.30 4.60 8.27
C PHE A 286 -15.58 4.09 9.50
N ASP A 287 -16.38 3.67 10.48
CA ASP A 287 -15.93 2.95 11.66
C ASP A 287 -16.46 1.51 11.58
N VAL A 288 -15.55 0.54 11.48
CA VAL A 288 -15.87 -0.88 11.36
C VAL A 288 -15.35 -1.62 12.59
N GLU A 289 -16.25 -2.26 13.35
CA GLU A 289 -15.83 -2.92 14.59
C GLU A 289 -14.99 -4.17 14.31
N MET A 290 -15.38 -4.98 13.31
CA MET A 290 -14.70 -6.21 12.92
C MET A 290 -14.72 -6.41 11.41
N ILE A 291 -13.54 -6.70 10.84
CA ILE A 291 -13.36 -7.06 9.42
C ILE A 291 -12.86 -8.50 9.36
N GLU A 292 -13.47 -9.33 8.52
CA GLU A 292 -13.06 -10.71 8.27
C GLU A 292 -12.95 -10.92 6.75
N LEU A 293 -11.73 -11.12 6.25
CA LEU A 293 -11.44 -11.33 4.83
C LEU A 293 -10.88 -12.73 4.65
N GLY A 294 -11.64 -13.62 4.00
CA GLY A 294 -11.19 -14.93 3.61
C GLY A 294 -10.60 -14.89 2.20
N LEU A 295 -9.35 -15.35 2.04
CA LEU A 295 -8.70 -15.50 0.75
C LEU A 295 -8.59 -16.98 0.39
N SER A 296 -9.00 -17.31 -0.83
CA SER A 296 -8.97 -18.68 -1.36
C SER A 296 -8.36 -18.70 -2.76
N ARG A 297 -7.80 -19.84 -3.14
CA ARG A 297 -7.32 -20.08 -4.52
C ARG A 297 -8.36 -20.89 -5.29
N CYS A 298 -8.79 -20.38 -6.44
CA CYS A 298 -9.73 -21.06 -7.31
C CYS A 298 -9.10 -22.33 -7.89
N ALA A 299 -9.74 -23.47 -7.65
CA ALA A 299 -9.31 -24.77 -8.18
C ALA A 299 -9.97 -25.08 -9.53
N ASP A 300 -11.20 -24.60 -9.74
CA ASP A 300 -11.96 -24.79 -10.98
C ASP A 300 -12.72 -23.51 -11.36
N THR A 301 -12.36 -22.94 -12.51
CA THR A 301 -12.94 -21.70 -13.04
C THR A 301 -14.38 -21.84 -13.51
N HIS A 302 -14.93 -23.05 -13.63
CA HIS A 302 -16.34 -23.24 -14.01
C HIS A 302 -17.27 -23.37 -12.81
N THR A 303 -16.79 -23.95 -11.71
CA THR A 303 -17.58 -24.19 -10.50
C THR A 303 -17.26 -23.22 -9.36
N PHE A 304 -16.15 -22.48 -9.48
CA PHE A 304 -15.58 -21.57 -8.48
C PHE A 304 -15.25 -22.25 -7.14
N VAL A 305 -15.14 -23.59 -7.16
CA VAL A 305 -14.63 -24.36 -6.02
C VAL A 305 -13.20 -23.90 -5.75
N SER A 306 -12.89 -23.62 -4.49
CA SER A 306 -11.61 -23.03 -4.10
C SER A 306 -11.02 -23.68 -2.86
N ASP A 307 -9.70 -23.70 -2.80
CA ASP A 307 -8.93 -24.08 -1.62
C ASP A 307 -8.77 -22.84 -0.74
N LYS A 308 -9.28 -22.89 0.48
CA LYS A 308 -9.10 -21.80 1.44
C LYS A 308 -7.63 -21.66 1.82
N LEU A 309 -7.09 -20.44 1.70
CA LEU A 309 -5.70 -20.17 2.05
C LEU A 309 -5.61 -19.58 3.46
N VAL A 310 -6.28 -18.46 3.70
CA VAL A 310 -6.14 -17.69 4.94
C VAL A 310 -7.40 -16.90 5.28
N ASP A 311 -7.63 -16.66 6.57
CA ASP A 311 -8.57 -15.64 7.05
C ASP A 311 -7.81 -14.49 7.69
N LEU A 312 -8.06 -13.27 7.25
CA LEU A 312 -7.57 -12.05 7.88
C LEU A 312 -8.69 -11.47 8.74
N ILE A 313 -8.44 -11.32 10.03
CA ILE A 313 -9.40 -10.79 11.01
C ILE A 313 -8.81 -9.52 11.62
N GLY A 314 -9.44 -8.38 11.38
CA GLY A 314 -9.08 -7.09 11.92
C GLY A 314 -10.14 -6.53 12.86
N GLU A 315 -9.73 -5.80 13.89
CA GLU A 315 -10.63 -5.13 14.85
C GLU A 315 -10.42 -3.62 14.87
N LYS A 316 -11.51 -2.86 15.10
CA LYS A 316 -11.55 -1.39 15.16
C LYS A 316 -10.87 -0.73 13.95
N PHE A 317 -11.33 -1.07 12.76
CA PHE A 317 -10.88 -0.43 11.53
C PHE A 317 -11.57 0.91 11.34
N ARG A 318 -10.81 1.94 11.00
CA ARG A 318 -11.32 3.29 10.74
C ARG A 318 -10.77 3.79 9.41
N LEU A 319 -11.66 4.27 8.56
CA LEU A 319 -11.35 4.90 7.29
C LEU A 319 -11.82 6.35 7.34
N LYS A 320 -10.94 7.28 7.01
CA LYS A 320 -11.31 8.64 6.62
C LYS A 320 -10.81 8.87 5.22
N PHE A 321 -11.68 9.35 4.37
CA PHE A 321 -11.39 9.63 2.98
C PHE A 321 -11.93 11.01 2.66
N PHE A 322 -11.16 11.81 1.94
CA PHE A 322 -11.70 12.97 1.27
C PHE A 322 -11.12 13.13 -0.13
N LYS A 323 -11.89 13.77 -0.99
CA LYS A 323 -11.50 14.08 -2.35
C LYS A 323 -11.86 15.52 -2.69
N THR A 324 -10.93 16.23 -3.32
CA THR A 324 -11.12 17.56 -3.88
C THR A 324 -11.17 17.47 -5.42
N ALA A 325 -11.18 18.61 -6.11
CA ALA A 325 -11.16 18.63 -7.57
C ALA A 325 -9.88 18.01 -8.15
N THR A 326 -8.76 18.09 -7.44
CA THR A 326 -7.43 17.67 -7.89
C THR A 326 -6.83 16.58 -7.02
N ASP A 327 -7.18 16.53 -5.74
CA ASP A 327 -6.44 15.75 -4.75
C ASP A 327 -7.34 14.72 -4.08
N MET A 328 -6.72 13.66 -3.58
CA MET A 328 -7.35 12.60 -2.81
C MET A 328 -6.49 12.29 -1.59
N HIS A 329 -7.15 12.08 -0.46
CA HIS A 329 -6.50 11.73 0.79
C HIS A 329 -7.25 10.60 1.49
N VAL A 330 -6.50 9.67 2.06
CA VAL A 330 -7.00 8.49 2.75
C VAL A 330 -6.21 8.25 4.02
N ASP A 331 -6.90 8.26 5.16
CA ASP A 331 -6.38 7.81 6.44
C ASP A 331 -7.04 6.48 6.83
N LEU A 332 -6.21 5.47 7.06
CA LEU A 332 -6.61 4.14 7.51
C LEU A 332 -5.98 3.86 8.87
N VAL A 333 -6.78 3.40 9.81
CA VAL A 333 -6.31 2.99 11.13
C VAL A 333 -6.87 1.62 11.47
N LEU A 334 -6.00 0.68 11.87
CA LEU A 334 -6.38 -0.65 12.31
C LEU A 334 -5.75 -0.94 13.67
N ALA A 335 -6.54 -1.38 14.65
CA ALA A 335 -6.05 -1.58 16.01
C ALA A 335 -5.44 -2.97 16.23
N ASP A 336 -6.05 -4.03 15.68
CA ASP A 336 -5.58 -5.40 15.81
C ASP A 336 -5.72 -6.14 14.47
N LEU A 337 -4.79 -7.06 14.18
CA LEU A 337 -4.82 -7.91 13.00
C LEU A 337 -4.34 -9.32 13.38
N THR A 338 -5.13 -10.31 12.98
CA THR A 338 -4.75 -11.72 13.03
C THR A 338 -4.96 -12.37 11.68
N MET A 339 -4.08 -13.29 11.31
CA MET A 339 -4.16 -14.05 10.07
C MET A 339 -4.05 -15.53 10.36
N ASP A 340 -5.11 -16.29 10.12
CA ASP A 340 -5.18 -17.72 10.36
C ASP A 340 -4.79 -18.50 9.09
N ASP A 341 -3.88 -19.47 9.25
CA ASP A 341 -3.39 -20.38 8.20
C ASP A 341 -4.36 -21.54 7.97
N PHE A 342 -4.74 -21.75 6.71
CA PHE A 342 -5.46 -22.94 6.25
C PHE A 342 -4.67 -23.73 5.18
N ILE A 343 -3.45 -23.31 4.84
CA ILE A 343 -2.56 -23.97 3.85
C ILE A 343 -1.84 -25.17 4.48
N GLU A 344 -1.52 -25.05 5.76
CA GLU A 344 -0.83 -26.07 6.53
C GLU A 344 -1.57 -26.36 7.84
N GLU A 345 -1.94 -27.63 8.04
CA GLU A 345 -2.63 -28.10 9.24
C GLU A 345 -1.64 -28.21 10.41
N SER A 346 -1.37 -27.08 11.05
CA SER A 346 -0.60 -27.08 12.30
C SER A 346 -1.44 -27.63 13.46
N HIS A 347 -0.90 -28.59 14.21
CA HIS A 347 -1.56 -29.11 15.43
C HIS A 347 -1.48 -28.16 16.64
N SER A 348 -0.79 -27.02 16.50
CA SER A 348 -0.63 -26.00 17.54
C SER A 348 -1.27 -24.68 17.11
N GLU A 349 -2.09 -24.11 17.98
CA GLU A 349 -2.69 -22.78 17.82
C GLU A 349 -1.63 -21.67 17.69
N GLU A 350 -0.41 -21.86 18.19
CA GLU A 350 0.67 -20.85 18.05
C GLU A 350 1.12 -20.69 16.59
N PHE A 351 1.11 -21.76 15.80
CA PHE A 351 1.58 -21.73 14.40
C PHE A 351 0.44 -21.55 13.39
N LYS A 352 -0.80 -21.81 13.82
CA LYS A 352 -1.98 -21.50 13.02
C LYS A 352 -2.08 -19.99 12.72
N LYS A 353 -1.63 -19.12 13.63
CA LYS A 353 -1.63 -17.67 13.42
C LYS A 353 -0.35 -17.22 12.72
N LEU A 354 -0.43 -17.00 11.41
CA LEU A 354 0.69 -16.46 10.62
C LEU A 354 1.04 -15.05 11.05
N VAL A 355 0.03 -14.20 11.23
CA VAL A 355 0.21 -12.81 11.69
C VAL A 355 -0.58 -12.62 12.98
N SER A 356 0.03 -11.94 13.95
CA SER A 356 -0.67 -11.51 15.15
C SER A 356 -0.07 -10.23 15.73
N SER A 357 -0.94 -9.31 16.15
CA SER A 357 -0.59 -8.04 16.80
C SER A 357 -0.54 -8.10 18.33
N LYS A 358 -0.98 -9.20 18.95
CA LYS A 358 -1.04 -9.27 20.41
C LYS A 358 0.35 -9.18 21.04
N ASN A 359 0.55 -8.08 21.76
CA ASN A 359 1.67 -7.79 22.64
C ASN A 359 2.03 -9.01 23.51
N LEU A 360 3.16 -9.65 23.22
CA LEU A 360 3.72 -10.74 24.01
C LEU A 360 4.40 -10.26 25.31
N ASN A 361 4.42 -8.95 25.57
CA ASN A 361 4.97 -8.37 26.78
C ASN A 361 3.86 -7.98 27.76
N GLU A 362 3.78 -8.74 28.86
CA GLU A 362 3.01 -8.39 30.04
C GLU A 362 3.42 -7.02 30.60
N LYS A 363 2.41 -6.25 31.01
CA LYS A 363 2.41 -4.93 31.69
C LYS A 363 2.27 -3.75 30.73
N GLY A 364 1.05 -3.22 30.73
CA GLY A 364 0.55 -2.28 29.75
C GLY A 364 1.30 -0.97 29.64
N THR A 365 1.24 -0.46 28.41
CA THR A 365 1.22 0.97 28.11
C THR A 365 0.65 1.13 26.71
N LYS A 366 -0.50 1.83 26.64
CA LYS A 366 -1.27 2.30 25.46
C LYS A 366 -1.79 1.24 24.46
N GLU A 367 -3.09 1.31 24.20
CA GLU A 367 -3.70 0.79 22.97
C GLU A 367 -3.18 1.66 21.81
N ASP A 368 -1.96 1.41 21.36
CA ASP A 368 -1.46 2.02 20.12
C ASP A 368 -2.09 1.25 18.96
N ASP A 369 -2.65 1.97 17.99
CA ASP A 369 -3.21 1.36 16.78
C ASP A 369 -2.09 0.62 16.03
N LEU A 370 -2.31 -0.65 15.66
CA LEU A 370 -1.33 -1.50 15.00
C LEU A 370 -0.83 -0.94 13.67
N PHE A 371 -1.75 -0.48 12.82
CA PHE A 371 -1.44 0.13 11.54
C PHE A 371 -2.07 1.51 11.43
N LYS A 372 -1.29 2.49 10.96
CA LYS A 372 -1.79 3.77 10.47
C LYS A 372 -1.21 3.99 9.08
N VAL A 373 -2.07 4.13 8.09
CA VAL A 373 -1.67 4.41 6.71
C VAL A 373 -2.30 5.72 6.30
N THR A 374 -1.47 6.67 5.90
CA THR A 374 -1.90 7.90 5.25
C THR A 374 -1.49 7.82 3.79
N TYR A 375 -2.43 8.04 2.89
CA TYR A 375 -2.21 8.06 1.47
C TYR A 375 -2.71 9.37 0.88
N ASP A 376 -1.81 10.06 0.19
CA ASP A 376 -2.08 11.29 -0.52
C ASP A 376 -1.82 11.09 -2.01
N ARG A 377 -2.75 11.56 -2.84
CA ARG A 377 -2.61 11.60 -4.30
C ARG A 377 -2.92 13.00 -4.78
N ASN A 378 -1.92 13.66 -5.35
CA ASN A 378 -2.01 15.03 -5.82
C ASN A 378 -1.93 15.06 -7.35
N GLN A 379 -2.87 15.77 -7.98
CA GLN A 379 -2.87 15.92 -9.44
C GLN A 379 -1.96 17.08 -9.86
N ARG A 380 -1.13 16.83 -10.88
CA ARG A 380 -0.26 17.82 -11.50
C ARG A 380 -0.44 17.80 -13.01
N MET A 381 -0.61 18.98 -13.61
CA MET A 381 -0.69 19.13 -15.07
C MET A 381 0.65 19.61 -15.61
N VAL A 382 1.18 18.88 -16.59
CA VAL A 382 2.53 19.06 -17.15
C VAL A 382 2.44 19.34 -18.64
N GLN A 383 3.00 20.46 -19.09
CA GLN A 383 3.08 20.74 -20.52
C GLN A 383 4.33 20.08 -21.12
N PHE A 384 4.15 19.12 -22.02
CA PHE A 384 5.25 18.42 -22.67
C PHE A 384 5.00 18.25 -24.16
N LYS A 385 5.94 18.73 -24.98
CA LYS A 385 5.88 18.68 -26.46
C LYS A 385 4.57 19.22 -27.08
N GLY A 386 3.93 20.20 -26.42
CA GLY A 386 2.69 20.81 -26.89
C GLY A 386 1.41 20.13 -26.39
N GLU A 387 1.53 19.03 -25.65
CA GLU A 387 0.42 18.32 -24.99
C GLU A 387 0.39 18.65 -23.50
N MET A 388 -0.81 18.66 -22.91
CA MET A 388 -1.01 18.76 -21.46
C MET A 388 -1.17 17.35 -20.90
N ILE A 389 -0.18 16.89 -20.14
CA ILE A 389 -0.13 15.57 -19.54
C ILE A 389 -0.58 15.66 -18.09
N GLU A 390 -1.56 14.84 -17.72
CA GLU A 390 -2.00 14.68 -16.34
C GLU A 390 -1.08 13.67 -15.62
N CYS A 391 -0.55 14.06 -14.46
CA CYS A 391 0.31 13.24 -13.61
C CYS A 391 -0.28 13.17 -12.20
N TYR A 392 -0.02 12.06 -11.51
CA TYR A 392 -0.47 11.87 -10.14
C TYR A 392 0.72 11.49 -9.26
N ASP A 393 1.15 12.45 -8.45
CA ASP A 393 2.19 12.24 -7.46
C ASP A 393 1.55 11.64 -6.21
N GLN A 394 2.13 10.56 -5.69
CA GLN A 394 1.54 9.75 -4.62
C GLN A 394 2.49 9.66 -3.43
N THR A 395 1.94 9.77 -2.23
CA THR A 395 2.68 9.59 -0.98
C THR A 395 1.95 8.58 -0.11
N VAL A 396 2.67 7.59 0.42
CA VAL A 396 2.18 6.56 1.33
C VAL A 396 3.03 6.61 2.60
N ASP A 397 2.44 7.06 3.70
CA ASP A 397 3.08 7.05 5.01
C ASP A 397 2.44 5.95 5.88
N MET A 398 3.23 4.94 6.22
CA MET A 398 2.79 3.77 6.98
C MET A 398 3.51 3.70 8.32
N ASN A 399 2.75 3.72 9.41
CA ASN A 399 3.25 3.45 10.75
C ASN A 399 2.75 2.09 11.21
N ILE A 400 3.70 1.23 11.59
CA ILE A 400 3.46 -0.14 12.05
C ILE A 400 3.97 -0.27 13.48
N ALA A 401 3.07 -0.66 14.39
CA ALA A 401 3.42 -0.99 15.77
C ALA A 401 4.08 -2.38 15.86
N ASP A 402 3.99 -3.03 17.02
CA ASP A 402 4.56 -4.35 17.24
C ASP A 402 3.70 -5.45 16.60
N PHE A 403 4.28 -6.25 15.70
CA PHE A 403 3.60 -7.44 15.16
C PHE A 403 4.50 -8.67 15.10
N LYS A 404 3.88 -9.85 15.20
CA LYS A 404 4.51 -11.16 15.08
C LYS A 404 4.13 -11.80 13.76
N LEU A 405 5.13 -12.27 13.03
CA LEU A 405 4.98 -13.07 11.81
C LEU A 405 5.59 -14.47 12.03
N VAL A 406 4.79 -15.52 11.84
CA VAL A 406 5.24 -16.91 11.81
C VAL A 406 5.52 -17.27 10.36
N ILE A 407 6.77 -17.61 10.08
CA ILE A 407 7.22 -18.00 8.75
C ILE A 407 7.20 -19.51 8.69
N THR A 408 6.17 -20.04 8.03
CA THR A 408 6.05 -21.43 7.60
C THR A 408 6.35 -21.48 6.10
N GLN A 409 7.30 -22.31 5.67
CA GLN A 409 7.86 -22.23 4.30
C GLN A 409 6.77 -22.35 3.21
N LYS A 410 5.87 -23.33 3.35
CA LYS A 410 4.81 -23.59 2.38
C LYS A 410 3.79 -22.45 2.36
N SER A 411 3.27 -22.05 3.51
CA SER A 411 2.24 -21.01 3.63
C SER A 411 2.72 -19.67 3.13
N PHE A 412 3.91 -19.24 3.58
CA PHE A 412 4.47 -17.95 3.19
C PHE A 412 4.75 -17.85 1.68
N LEU A 413 5.37 -18.88 1.07
CA LEU A 413 5.64 -18.89 -0.38
C LEU A 413 4.34 -18.97 -1.21
N THR A 414 3.36 -19.74 -0.75
CA THR A 414 2.03 -19.82 -1.40
C THR A 414 1.34 -18.45 -1.39
N LEU A 415 1.38 -17.73 -0.27
CA LEU A 415 0.77 -16.41 -0.12
C LEU A 415 1.46 -15.34 -0.97
N ILE A 416 2.80 -15.33 -1.04
CA ILE A 416 3.53 -14.43 -1.94
C ILE A 416 3.14 -14.68 -3.39
N ASN A 417 3.10 -15.94 -3.81
CA ASN A 417 2.73 -16.31 -5.17
C ASN A 417 1.27 -15.92 -5.48
N TYR A 418 0.36 -16.19 -4.54
CA TYR A 418 -1.04 -15.78 -4.63
C TYR A 418 -1.17 -14.27 -4.79
N ALA A 419 -0.49 -13.48 -3.95
CA ALA A 419 -0.56 -12.03 -4.01
C ALA A 419 -0.07 -11.49 -5.36
N LEU A 420 1.05 -12.02 -5.86
CA LEU A 420 1.63 -11.59 -7.13
C LEU A 420 0.75 -11.98 -8.33
N ASN A 421 0.13 -13.15 -8.35
CA ASN A 421 -0.73 -13.56 -9.48
C ASN A 421 -2.15 -12.97 -9.46
N THR A 422 -2.60 -12.52 -8.28
CA THR A 422 -3.98 -12.03 -8.07
C THR A 422 -4.05 -10.51 -8.17
N PHE A 423 -3.12 -9.79 -7.54
CA PHE A 423 -3.19 -8.33 -7.38
C PHE A 423 -2.29 -7.55 -8.34
N THR A 424 -1.51 -8.21 -9.19
CA THR A 424 -0.69 -7.53 -10.19
C THR A 424 -1.16 -7.86 -11.59
N ASP A 425 -1.24 -6.84 -12.44
CA ASP A 425 -1.47 -6.99 -13.87
C ASP A 425 -0.21 -6.58 -14.62
N PRO A 426 0.53 -7.54 -15.17
CA PRO A 426 1.76 -7.25 -15.88
C PRO A 426 1.53 -6.84 -17.34
N GLU A 427 0.30 -6.90 -17.86
CA GLU A 427 -0.09 -6.41 -19.19
C GLU A 427 -0.81 -5.06 -19.14
N ALA A 428 -0.73 -4.35 -18.00
CA ALA A 428 -1.33 -3.04 -17.84
C ALA A 428 -0.87 -2.08 -18.96
N PRO A 429 -1.81 -1.39 -19.64
CA PRO A 429 -1.47 -0.48 -20.74
C PRO A 429 -0.65 0.72 -20.24
N GLU A 430 0.21 1.25 -21.11
CA GLU A 430 0.94 2.50 -20.81
C GLU A 430 -0.06 3.65 -20.61
N ILE A 431 0.14 4.43 -19.56
CA ILE A 431 -0.67 5.61 -19.24
C ILE A 431 -0.03 6.88 -19.84
N PRO A 432 -0.79 7.95 -20.13
CA PRO A 432 -0.25 9.17 -20.73
C PRO A 432 0.94 9.79 -19.98
N ALA A 433 0.98 9.63 -18.66
CA ALA A 433 2.09 10.07 -17.80
C ALA A 433 3.43 9.39 -18.14
N ASP A 434 3.41 8.20 -18.74
CA ASP A 434 4.61 7.44 -19.12
C ASP A 434 5.41 8.12 -20.23
N LYS A 435 4.82 9.09 -20.97
CA LYS A 435 5.57 9.94 -21.91
C LYS A 435 6.66 10.78 -21.22
N LEU A 436 6.57 10.98 -19.91
CA LEU A 436 7.53 11.74 -19.11
C LEU A 436 8.59 10.86 -18.43
N ARG A 437 8.55 9.52 -18.59
CA ARG A 437 9.36 8.55 -17.83
C ARG A 437 10.87 8.82 -17.80
N HIS A 438 11.41 9.38 -18.89
CA HIS A 438 12.83 9.68 -19.05
C HIS A 438 13.24 11.12 -18.66
N ASN A 439 12.32 11.91 -18.10
CA ASN A 439 12.64 13.28 -17.69
C ASN A 439 13.26 13.32 -16.28
N THR A 440 14.15 14.29 -16.06
CA THR A 440 14.84 14.46 -14.77
C THR A 440 13.97 15.19 -13.74
N GLU A 441 14.06 14.77 -12.47
CA GLU A 441 13.43 15.44 -11.32
C GLU A 441 13.84 16.92 -11.17
N SER A 442 15.12 17.24 -11.40
CA SER A 442 15.69 18.57 -11.14
C SER A 442 15.35 19.65 -12.19
N GLY A 443 14.63 19.30 -13.24
CA GLY A 443 14.25 20.19 -14.34
C GLY A 443 13.06 21.09 -13.99
N ALA A 444 13.25 22.05 -13.08
CA ALA A 444 12.32 23.15 -12.80
C ALA A 444 10.81 22.80 -12.83
N GLY A 445 10.38 21.70 -12.18
CA GLY A 445 8.97 21.34 -11.92
C GLY A 445 8.01 21.15 -13.11
N ALA A 446 8.40 21.54 -14.32
CA ALA A 446 7.48 21.71 -15.44
C ALA A 446 7.35 20.47 -16.33
N ILE A 447 8.28 19.50 -16.23
CA ILE A 447 8.28 18.27 -17.05
C ILE A 447 8.64 17.00 -16.26
N ALA A 448 8.67 17.04 -14.93
CA ALA A 448 9.06 15.89 -14.11
C ALA A 448 8.06 14.71 -14.26
N PRO A 449 8.54 13.45 -14.29
CA PRO A 449 7.67 12.28 -14.28
C PRO A 449 6.81 12.23 -13.02
N GLN A 450 5.75 11.42 -13.06
CA GLN A 450 5.02 11.06 -11.86
C GLN A 450 5.90 10.21 -10.93
N HIS A 451 5.65 10.29 -9.62
CA HIS A 451 6.41 9.54 -8.63
C HIS A 451 5.52 8.98 -7.52
N ILE A 452 6.02 7.93 -6.87
CA ILE A 452 5.42 7.35 -5.66
C ILE A 452 6.47 7.40 -4.56
N ASP A 453 6.16 8.07 -3.47
CA ASP A 453 6.97 8.11 -2.25
C ASP A 453 6.31 7.25 -1.18
N VAL A 454 7.05 6.31 -0.60
CA VAL A 454 6.56 5.37 0.41
C VAL A 454 7.48 5.42 1.62
N ASN A 455 6.96 5.88 2.75
CA ASN A 455 7.67 5.89 4.03
C ASN A 455 7.03 4.88 4.97
N ILE A 456 7.83 3.96 5.50
CA ILE A 456 7.40 2.93 6.43
C ILE A 456 8.19 3.08 7.72
N HIS A 457 7.49 3.34 8.81
CA HIS A 457 8.02 3.44 10.16
C HIS A 457 7.53 2.25 10.99
N MET A 458 8.43 1.38 11.43
CA MET A 458 8.10 0.16 12.16
C MET A 458 8.75 0.15 13.55
N GLN A 459 7.94 -0.05 14.59
CA GLN A 459 8.41 -0.10 15.98
C GLN A 459 9.14 -1.41 16.31
N SER A 460 8.50 -2.55 16.07
CA SER A 460 9.13 -3.87 16.25
C SER A 460 8.45 -4.93 15.37
N MET A 461 9.23 -5.89 14.89
CA MET A 461 8.74 -7.09 14.21
C MET A 461 9.38 -8.33 14.82
N ILE A 462 8.55 -9.32 15.15
CA ILE A 462 8.98 -10.61 15.67
C ILE A 462 8.74 -11.66 14.60
N LEU A 463 9.81 -12.14 13.97
CA LEU A 463 9.78 -13.24 13.02
C LEU A 463 10.04 -14.56 13.75
N VAL A 464 9.14 -15.53 13.60
CA VAL A 464 9.31 -16.88 14.15
C VAL A 464 9.49 -17.87 13.00
N PHE A 465 10.62 -18.57 12.98
CA PHE A 465 10.86 -19.62 11.99
C PHE A 465 10.21 -20.92 12.46
N ASN A 466 9.20 -21.38 11.72
CA ASN A 466 8.46 -22.60 11.98
C ASN A 466 8.85 -23.66 10.93
N ASP A 467 9.36 -24.79 11.41
CA ASP A 467 9.72 -25.96 10.61
C ASP A 467 8.75 -27.09 10.97
N ASP A 468 7.66 -27.19 10.21
CA ASP A 468 6.60 -28.21 10.36
C ASP A 468 6.09 -28.39 11.81
N GLY A 469 5.87 -27.28 12.53
CA GLY A 469 5.39 -27.27 13.91
C GLY A 469 6.50 -27.20 14.97
N ILE A 470 7.76 -27.07 14.57
CA ILE A 470 8.89 -26.85 15.46
C ILE A 470 9.33 -25.39 15.36
N LYS A 471 9.31 -24.68 16.49
CA LYS A 471 9.85 -23.32 16.61
C LYS A 471 11.37 -23.37 16.63
N LEU A 472 12.02 -23.10 15.49
CA LEU A 472 13.47 -23.16 15.37
C LEU A 472 14.15 -21.96 16.02
N ALA A 473 13.72 -20.76 15.63
CA ALA A 473 14.32 -19.53 16.10
C ALA A 473 13.33 -18.36 16.07
N THR A 474 13.61 -17.36 16.88
CA THR A 474 12.89 -16.08 16.88
C THR A 474 13.85 -14.96 16.56
N LEU A 475 13.58 -14.21 15.48
CA LEU A 475 14.30 -13.01 15.10
C LEU A 475 13.46 -11.78 15.47
N ILE A 476 14.05 -10.87 16.24
CA ILE A 476 13.41 -9.64 16.67
C ILE A 476 14.14 -8.48 15.99
N LEU A 477 13.37 -7.68 15.25
CA LEU A 477 13.77 -6.43 14.62
C LEU A 477 13.09 -5.28 15.37
N LYS A 478 13.82 -4.23 15.72
CA LYS A 478 13.30 -3.05 16.42
C LYS A 478 13.69 -1.79 15.65
N GLN A 479 12.80 -0.81 15.62
CA GLN A 479 13.00 0.52 15.02
C GLN A 479 13.52 0.40 13.59
N THR A 480 12.61 0.35 12.63
CA THR A 480 12.99 0.21 11.22
C THR A 480 12.26 1.27 10.42
N ASP A 481 13.04 2.10 9.73
CA ASP A 481 12.55 3.13 8.82
C ASP A 481 12.93 2.72 7.41
N VAL A 482 11.96 2.63 6.51
CA VAL A 482 12.17 2.33 5.09
C VAL A 482 11.53 3.44 4.26
N GLY A 483 12.34 4.11 3.44
CA GLY A 483 11.87 5.07 2.44
C GLY A 483 12.06 4.49 1.03
N VAL A 484 11.01 4.44 0.23
CA VAL A 484 11.03 3.98 -1.16
C VAL A 484 10.49 5.10 -2.04
N PHE A 485 11.32 5.58 -2.96
CA PHE A 485 10.95 6.55 -3.97
C PHE A 485 10.98 5.86 -5.34
N LEU A 486 9.83 5.82 -6.01
CA LEU A 486 9.63 5.16 -7.29
C LEU A 486 9.37 6.19 -8.39
N LEU A 487 10.11 6.06 -9.47
CA LEU A 487 9.85 6.64 -10.78
C LEU A 487 9.56 5.49 -11.76
N PRO A 488 9.04 5.77 -12.96
CA PRO A 488 8.73 4.72 -13.93
C PRO A 488 9.93 3.82 -14.28
N ASP A 489 11.12 4.42 -14.48
CA ASP A 489 12.34 3.70 -14.91
C ASP A 489 13.48 3.73 -13.87
N SER A 490 13.23 4.25 -12.67
CA SER A 490 14.23 4.28 -11.59
C SER A 490 13.60 4.17 -10.22
N MET A 491 14.36 3.68 -9.26
CA MET A 491 13.89 3.48 -7.89
C MET A 491 15.03 3.79 -6.94
N LYS A 492 14.67 4.37 -5.79
CA LYS A 492 15.56 4.58 -4.66
C LYS A 492 14.94 3.99 -3.41
N VAL A 493 15.67 3.11 -2.74
CA VAL A 493 15.30 2.49 -1.47
C VAL A 493 16.34 2.87 -0.43
N THR A 494 15.86 3.38 0.69
CA THR A 494 16.67 3.65 1.88
C THR A 494 16.06 2.89 3.05
N ALA A 495 16.88 2.20 3.83
CA ALA A 495 16.41 1.51 5.02
C ALA A 495 17.41 1.68 6.17
N ASN A 496 16.89 2.12 7.31
CA ASN A 496 17.63 2.20 8.57
C ASN A 496 17.02 1.17 9.51
N LEU A 497 17.82 0.21 9.93
CA LEU A 497 17.43 -0.82 10.88
C LEU A 497 18.08 -0.48 12.23
N GLY A 498 17.36 -0.62 13.34
CA GLY A 498 17.82 -0.26 14.69
C GLY A 498 18.36 -1.44 15.50
N GLY A 499 17.50 -2.26 16.11
CA GLY A 499 17.90 -3.39 16.95
C GLY A 499 17.63 -4.75 16.28
N LEU A 500 18.58 -5.69 16.37
CA LEU A 500 18.43 -7.07 15.89
C LEU A 500 18.82 -8.05 16.97
N SER A 501 18.00 -9.07 17.18
CA SER A 501 18.36 -10.21 18.02
C SER A 501 17.78 -11.50 17.47
N LEU A 502 18.61 -12.54 17.36
CA LEU A 502 18.21 -13.88 16.96
C LEU A 502 18.35 -14.82 18.15
N TYR A 503 17.29 -15.55 18.46
CA TYR A 503 17.22 -16.50 19.56
C TYR A 503 17.01 -17.91 19.04
N ASP A 504 17.76 -18.87 19.59
CA ASP A 504 17.50 -20.30 19.46
C ASP A 504 16.30 -20.68 20.34
N GLU A 505 15.28 -21.27 19.72
CA GLU A 505 14.05 -21.73 20.38
C GLU A 505 14.01 -23.25 20.57
N VAL A 506 14.97 -24.00 20.02
CA VAL A 506 15.06 -25.47 20.18
C VAL A 506 15.72 -25.85 21.52
N ASN A 507 16.65 -25.03 22.00
CA ASN A 507 17.38 -25.33 23.24
C ASN A 507 16.55 -25.00 24.50
N GLU A 508 15.86 -26.00 25.04
CA GLU A 508 15.09 -25.90 26.28
C GLU A 508 15.94 -26.08 27.56
N GLY A 509 17.18 -26.56 27.43
CA GLY A 509 18.07 -26.86 28.57
C GLY A 509 18.64 -25.63 29.27
N ALA A 510 18.61 -24.46 28.62
CA ALA A 510 19.07 -23.18 29.16
C ALA A 510 17.92 -22.16 29.19
N ALA A 511 17.92 -21.28 30.20
CA ALA A 511 16.96 -20.17 30.28
C ALA A 511 17.03 -19.30 29.00
N ARG A 512 15.90 -18.72 28.58
CA ARG A 512 15.79 -17.90 27.36
C ARG A 512 16.73 -16.68 27.36
N GLU A 513 16.99 -16.13 28.55
CA GLU A 513 17.93 -15.03 28.78
C GLU A 513 19.40 -15.47 28.79
N SER A 514 19.69 -16.76 28.63
CA SER A 514 21.06 -17.25 28.62
C SER A 514 21.79 -16.82 27.35
N SER A 515 23.07 -16.47 27.50
CA SER A 515 23.95 -16.10 26.40
C SER A 515 24.10 -17.18 25.33
N VAL A 516 23.81 -18.45 25.65
CA VAL A 516 23.89 -19.56 24.67
C VAL A 516 22.67 -19.65 23.76
N ARG A 517 21.53 -19.05 24.14
CA ARG A 517 20.33 -19.00 23.30
C ARG A 517 20.27 -17.76 22.42
N LYS A 518 20.95 -16.67 22.81
CA LYS A 518 21.06 -15.44 22.00
C LYS A 518 22.17 -15.58 20.96
N LEU A 519 21.82 -16.09 19.78
CA LEU A 519 22.73 -16.40 18.68
C LEU A 519 23.31 -15.14 18.03
N ILE A 520 22.47 -14.13 17.77
CA ILE A 520 22.88 -12.87 17.17
C ILE A 520 22.35 -11.73 18.05
N SER A 521 23.20 -10.74 18.30
CA SER A 521 22.83 -9.51 18.97
C SER A 521 23.66 -8.37 18.45
N ILE A 522 23.03 -7.25 18.11
CA ILE A 522 23.72 -6.04 17.71
C ILE A 522 23.69 -5.05 18.88
N GLU A 523 24.86 -4.49 19.21
CA GLU A 523 25.03 -3.54 20.31
C GLU A 523 25.15 -2.11 19.74
N GLY A 524 24.17 -1.25 20.03
CA GLY A 524 24.10 0.14 19.56
C GLY A 524 22.70 0.54 19.11
N ASP A 525 22.51 1.83 18.80
CA ASP A 525 21.22 2.39 18.37
C ASP A 525 20.96 2.23 16.85
N ASP A 526 22.01 2.09 16.02
CA ASP A 526 21.90 1.92 14.56
C ASP A 526 22.49 0.58 14.07
N LEU A 527 21.62 -0.35 13.64
CA LEU A 527 21.97 -1.69 13.17
C LEU A 527 22.75 -1.66 11.87
N ALA A 528 22.14 -1.01 10.89
CA ALA A 528 22.41 -1.18 9.49
C ALA A 528 21.69 -0.10 8.69
N GLU A 529 22.43 0.54 7.81
CA GLU A 529 21.95 1.49 6.81
C GLU A 529 22.09 0.80 5.45
N LEU A 530 20.97 0.66 4.73
CA LEU A 530 20.92 0.19 3.35
C LEU A 530 20.49 1.34 2.45
N TYR A 531 21.23 1.52 1.37
CA TYR A 531 20.88 2.40 0.26
C TYR A 531 20.92 1.56 -1.01
N TYR A 532 19.84 1.55 -1.78
CA TYR A 532 19.76 0.90 -3.08
C TYR A 532 19.15 1.88 -4.07
N GLU A 533 19.76 2.04 -5.24
CA GLU A 533 19.27 2.93 -6.28
C GLU A 533 19.46 2.30 -7.65
N THR A 534 18.46 2.38 -8.52
CA THR A 534 18.55 2.04 -9.94
C THR A 534 18.46 3.31 -10.77
N PHE A 535 19.09 3.30 -11.94
CA PHE A 535 19.14 4.45 -12.83
C PHE A 535 18.43 4.14 -14.16
N ASP A 536 17.74 5.13 -14.71
CA ASP A 536 17.10 5.02 -16.01
C ASP A 536 18.18 4.80 -17.10
N PRO A 537 18.10 3.70 -17.86
CA PRO A 537 19.12 3.33 -18.84
C PRO A 537 19.28 4.33 -19.99
N THR A 538 18.27 5.17 -20.27
CA THR A 538 18.29 6.11 -21.40
C THR A 538 19.02 7.41 -21.09
N ILE A 539 18.98 7.86 -19.83
CA ILE A 539 19.57 9.13 -19.38
C ILE A 539 20.80 8.95 -18.50
N ASN A 540 21.03 7.76 -17.96
CA ASN A 540 22.15 7.51 -17.06
C ASN A 540 23.51 7.70 -17.75
N THR A 541 24.37 8.53 -17.16
CA THR A 541 25.74 8.77 -17.64
C THR A 541 26.79 7.92 -16.92
N GLU A 542 26.40 7.22 -15.85
CA GLU A 542 27.30 6.39 -15.05
C GLU A 542 27.56 5.03 -15.71
N PRO A 543 28.73 4.40 -15.45
CA PRO A 543 29.08 3.09 -16.00
C PRO A 543 28.41 1.91 -15.26
N TYR A 544 27.38 2.17 -14.45
CA TYR A 544 26.63 1.17 -13.68
C TYR A 544 25.14 1.47 -13.72
N SER A 545 24.33 0.42 -13.73
CA SER A 545 22.85 0.48 -13.79
C SER A 545 22.21 0.58 -12.40
N SER A 546 22.96 0.22 -11.36
CA SER A 546 22.49 0.22 -9.97
C SER A 546 23.62 0.50 -8.98
N LEU A 547 23.25 1.03 -7.82
CA LEU A 547 24.14 1.36 -6.71
C LEU A 547 23.60 0.77 -5.41
N VAL A 548 24.47 0.11 -4.66
CA VAL A 548 24.20 -0.34 -3.29
C VAL A 548 25.22 0.17 -2.31
N LYS A 549 24.75 0.72 -1.20
CA LYS A 549 25.59 0.99 -0.03
C LYS A 549 25.00 0.26 1.15
N PHE A 550 25.84 -0.46 1.87
CA PHE A 550 25.43 -1.18 3.05
C PHE A 550 26.46 -0.99 4.15
N LYS A 551 26.01 -0.43 5.28
CA LYS A 551 26.87 -0.17 6.43
C LYS A 551 26.21 -0.75 7.66
N THR A 552 26.95 -1.50 8.48
CA THR A 552 26.41 -2.06 9.73
C THR A 552 27.18 -1.59 10.96
N GLY A 553 26.49 -1.56 12.10
CA GLY A 553 27.08 -1.46 13.43
C GLY A 553 27.72 -2.77 13.91
N SER A 554 28.10 -2.81 15.19
CA SER A 554 28.79 -3.95 15.80
C SER A 554 27.84 -5.11 16.05
N MET A 555 28.13 -6.23 15.38
CA MET A 555 27.35 -7.45 15.50
C MET A 555 28.10 -8.51 16.31
N VAL A 556 27.46 -9.00 17.38
CA VAL A 556 27.95 -10.13 18.16
C VAL A 556 27.21 -11.38 17.71
N VAL A 557 27.94 -12.33 17.15
CA VAL A 557 27.45 -13.64 16.74
C VAL A 557 28.04 -14.68 17.68
N ARG A 558 27.19 -15.34 18.47
CA ARG A 558 27.57 -16.49 19.29
C ARG A 558 27.32 -17.75 18.49
N PHE A 559 28.38 -18.33 17.97
CA PHE A 559 28.30 -19.46 17.06
C PHE A 559 28.04 -20.75 17.85
N VAL A 560 26.77 -21.16 17.88
CA VAL A 560 26.34 -22.48 18.38
C VAL A 560 26.05 -23.35 17.16
N GLU A 561 26.92 -24.32 16.90
CA GLU A 561 26.92 -25.12 15.66
C GLU A 561 25.57 -25.77 15.38
N ASP A 562 24.98 -26.45 16.36
CA ASP A 562 23.69 -27.14 16.21
C ASP A 562 22.55 -26.18 15.82
N ALA A 563 22.52 -24.98 16.40
CA ALA A 563 21.47 -24.00 16.14
C ALA A 563 21.63 -23.39 14.73
N PHE A 564 22.84 -22.99 14.36
CA PHE A 564 23.12 -22.47 13.01
C PHE A 564 22.93 -23.54 11.93
N SER A 565 23.28 -24.79 12.19
CA SER A 565 23.08 -25.90 11.25
C SER A 565 21.60 -26.10 10.91
N ARG A 566 20.72 -26.06 11.92
CA ARG A 566 19.26 -26.12 11.72
C ARG A 566 18.71 -24.92 10.96
N ILE A 567 19.08 -23.70 11.39
CA ILE A 567 18.61 -22.46 10.74
C ILE A 567 19.07 -22.40 9.29
N THR A 568 20.32 -22.73 9.00
CA THR A 568 20.85 -22.73 7.62
C THR A 568 20.24 -23.84 6.78
N GLY A 569 19.98 -25.02 7.35
CA GLY A 569 19.21 -26.09 6.72
C GLY A 569 17.82 -25.63 6.30
N TYR A 570 17.08 -25.01 7.23
CA TYR A 570 15.77 -24.40 6.99
C TYR A 570 15.82 -23.35 5.87
N LEU A 571 16.74 -22.38 5.95
CA LEU A 571 16.87 -21.32 4.95
C LEU A 571 17.27 -21.87 3.57
N SER A 572 18.10 -22.92 3.51
CA SER A 572 18.48 -23.56 2.25
C SER A 572 17.30 -24.28 1.59
N GLN A 573 16.48 -24.98 2.37
CA GLN A 573 15.25 -25.58 1.87
C GLN A 573 14.26 -24.53 1.37
N PHE A 574 14.06 -23.46 2.15
CA PHE A 574 13.23 -22.33 1.76
C PHE A 574 13.69 -21.70 0.43
N GLN A 575 14.99 -21.45 0.26
CA GLN A 575 15.55 -20.92 -0.98
C GLN A 575 15.31 -21.85 -2.19
N ARG A 576 15.49 -23.16 -2.01
CA ARG A 576 15.21 -24.15 -3.07
C ARG A 576 13.74 -24.14 -3.46
N MET A 577 12.84 -24.07 -2.48
CA MET A 577 11.40 -24.03 -2.74
C MET A 577 11.01 -22.72 -3.42
N LYS A 578 11.51 -21.58 -2.95
CA LYS A 578 11.31 -20.28 -3.61
C LYS A 578 11.73 -20.32 -5.08
N TYR A 579 12.91 -20.87 -5.39
CA TYR A 579 13.38 -21.02 -6.77
C TYR A 579 12.40 -21.81 -7.64
N ILE A 580 11.82 -22.91 -7.13
CA ILE A 580 10.84 -23.70 -7.87
C ILE A 580 9.56 -22.89 -8.14
N TYR A 581 9.06 -22.17 -7.13
CA TYR A 581 7.88 -21.30 -7.27
C TYR A 581 8.12 -20.14 -8.25
N ASP A 582 9.26 -19.46 -8.15
CA ASP A 582 9.65 -18.36 -9.03
C ASP A 582 9.74 -18.85 -10.48
N ARG A 583 10.40 -20.00 -10.73
CA ARG A 583 10.49 -20.59 -12.07
C ARG A 583 9.15 -21.04 -12.63
N ALA A 584 8.27 -21.62 -11.82
CA ALA A 584 6.94 -22.02 -12.26
C ALA A 584 6.11 -20.80 -12.67
N ARG A 585 6.22 -19.70 -11.90
CA ARG A 585 5.59 -18.42 -12.22
C ARG A 585 6.15 -17.79 -13.50
N GLU A 586 7.47 -17.70 -13.64
CA GLU A 586 8.12 -17.19 -14.86
C GLU A 586 7.71 -17.97 -16.11
N ALA A 587 7.63 -19.30 -16.01
CA ALA A 587 7.17 -20.16 -17.10
C ALA A 587 5.69 -19.96 -17.46
N ALA A 588 4.85 -19.56 -16.50
CA ALA A 588 3.44 -19.25 -16.73
C ALA A 588 3.24 -17.86 -17.34
N LEU A 589 4.07 -16.88 -16.93
CA LEU A 589 3.93 -15.48 -17.34
C LEU A 589 4.64 -15.15 -18.66
N ASN A 590 5.51 -16.01 -19.21
CA ASN A 590 6.30 -15.75 -20.44
C ASN A 590 7.00 -14.37 -20.47
N GLN A 591 7.19 -13.75 -19.30
CA GLN A 591 7.76 -12.42 -19.16
C GLN A 591 9.25 -12.54 -18.97
N ALA A 592 9.96 -12.46 -20.09
CA ALA A 592 11.39 -12.20 -20.08
C ALA A 592 11.62 -10.70 -19.87
N ASN A 593 11.36 -10.19 -18.67
CA ASN A 593 12.02 -8.96 -18.22
C ASN A 593 13.44 -9.33 -17.82
N ASN A 594 14.26 -9.66 -18.82
CA ASN A 594 15.69 -9.61 -18.68
C ASN A 594 16.02 -8.15 -18.44
N ILE A 595 16.40 -7.80 -17.21
CA ILE A 595 17.04 -6.51 -16.93
C ILE A 595 18.34 -6.50 -17.74
N GLU A 596 18.29 -5.91 -18.95
CA GLU A 596 19.50 -5.63 -19.73
C GLU A 596 20.40 -4.71 -18.88
N GLY A 597 21.61 -5.16 -18.56
CA GLY A 597 22.53 -4.43 -17.68
C GLY A 597 22.55 -4.86 -16.21
N ALA A 598 21.90 -5.98 -15.84
CA ALA A 598 21.95 -6.55 -14.48
C ALA A 598 23.37 -6.86 -13.95
N ASN A 599 24.39 -6.87 -14.83
CA ASN A 599 25.77 -7.21 -14.47
C ASN A 599 26.61 -6.02 -13.97
N GLN A 600 26.13 -4.76 -14.07
CA GLN A 600 26.91 -3.57 -13.73
C GLN A 600 26.40 -2.88 -12.46
N MET A 601 26.62 -3.53 -11.33
CA MET A 601 26.24 -3.03 -10.01
C MET A 601 27.43 -2.38 -9.32
N LYS A 602 27.27 -1.14 -8.86
CA LYS A 602 28.20 -0.49 -7.94
C LYS A 602 27.82 -0.83 -6.50
N PHE A 603 28.79 -1.18 -5.68
CA PHE A 603 28.59 -1.51 -4.27
C PHE A 603 29.65 -0.88 -3.37
N ASP A 604 29.22 -0.47 -2.18
CA ASP A 604 30.04 -0.01 -1.07
C ASP A 604 29.56 -0.67 0.23
N LEU A 605 30.27 -1.69 0.67
CA LEU A 605 29.90 -2.54 1.80
C LEU A 605 30.89 -2.31 2.95
N LEU A 606 30.39 -2.01 4.14
CA LEU A 606 31.18 -1.82 5.36
C LEU A 606 30.49 -2.45 6.57
N ILE A 607 31.05 -3.55 7.08
CA ILE A 607 30.56 -4.25 8.28
C ILE A 607 31.53 -3.95 9.42
N ARG A 608 31.06 -3.24 10.45
CA ARG A 608 31.89 -2.82 11.59
C ARG A 608 31.83 -3.81 12.73
N ALA A 609 32.99 -4.09 13.33
CA ALA A 609 33.20 -4.93 14.50
C ALA A 609 32.30 -6.18 14.57
N PRO A 610 32.36 -7.11 13.60
CA PRO A 610 31.72 -8.40 13.76
C PRO A 610 32.53 -9.22 14.78
N ILE A 611 31.91 -9.57 15.90
CA ILE A 611 32.50 -10.36 16.96
C ILE A 611 31.89 -11.76 16.92
N LEU A 612 32.69 -12.75 16.54
CA LEU A 612 32.31 -14.15 16.58
C LEU A 612 32.79 -14.74 17.91
N ILE A 613 31.88 -15.32 18.68
CA ILE A 613 32.18 -16.01 19.94
C ILE A 613 31.88 -17.49 19.75
N PHE A 614 32.88 -18.33 19.96
CA PHE A 614 32.78 -19.79 19.93
C PHE A 614 32.83 -20.31 21.37
N PRO A 615 31.69 -20.59 21.99
CA PRO A 615 31.64 -21.15 23.34
C PRO A 615 31.93 -22.67 23.33
N SER A 616 32.75 -23.12 24.27
CA SER A 616 33.00 -24.54 24.57
C SER A 616 32.55 -24.85 26.00
N PRO A 617 31.71 -25.87 26.22
CA PRO A 617 31.15 -26.15 27.54
C PRO A 617 32.21 -26.68 28.51
N HIS A 618 32.41 -26.00 29.64
CA HIS A 618 33.24 -26.49 30.75
C HIS A 618 32.36 -27.09 31.88
N ASP A 619 31.34 -26.37 32.35
CA ASP A 619 30.32 -26.88 33.28
C ASP A 619 28.95 -26.23 32.95
N PRO A 620 28.10 -26.89 32.13
CA PRO A 620 26.82 -26.36 31.69
C PRO A 620 25.85 -26.06 32.85
N SER A 621 25.96 -26.79 33.96
CA SER A 621 25.07 -26.64 35.12
C SER A 621 25.28 -25.32 35.88
N LYS A 622 26.46 -24.71 35.73
CA LYS A 622 26.84 -23.43 36.34
C LYS A 622 27.00 -22.28 35.33
N ASN A 623 26.62 -22.50 34.05
CA ASN A 623 26.77 -21.54 32.96
C ASN A 623 28.25 -21.13 32.72
N LEU A 624 29.20 -22.05 32.91
CA LEU A 624 30.64 -21.83 32.73
C LEU A 624 31.09 -22.39 31.37
N TYR A 625 31.58 -21.50 30.50
CA TYR A 625 32.05 -21.81 29.16
C TYR A 625 33.43 -21.21 28.93
N ASP A 626 34.33 -22.00 28.34
CA ASP A 626 35.53 -21.48 27.70
C ASP A 626 35.11 -20.82 26.38
N THR A 627 35.77 -19.75 25.97
CA THR A 627 35.38 -19.02 24.75
C THR A 627 36.57 -18.66 23.90
N ILE A 628 36.43 -18.83 22.58
CA ILE A 628 37.28 -18.19 21.59
C ILE A 628 36.51 -17.04 20.99
N THR A 629 37.06 -15.83 21.08
CA THR A 629 36.46 -14.60 20.54
C THR A 629 37.30 -14.11 19.38
N VAL A 630 36.70 -14.08 18.19
CA VAL A 630 37.25 -13.54 16.95
C VAL A 630 36.56 -12.22 16.68
N ASN A 631 37.23 -11.11 16.96
CA ASN A 631 36.80 -9.79 16.52
C ASN A 631 37.40 -9.54 15.14
N LEU A 632 36.56 -9.50 14.11
CA LEU A 632 37.00 -9.31 12.73
C LEU A 632 37.34 -7.85 12.40
N GLY A 633 37.20 -6.91 13.35
CA GLY A 633 37.52 -5.51 13.13
C GLY A 633 36.56 -4.90 12.11
N GLU A 634 36.98 -4.64 10.87
CA GLU A 634 36.10 -4.13 9.82
C GLU A 634 36.21 -4.98 8.56
N ILE A 635 35.07 -5.44 8.04
CA ILE A 635 34.97 -6.07 6.73
C ILE A 635 34.52 -5.00 5.74
N TYR A 636 35.25 -4.84 4.64
CA TYR A 636 34.90 -3.88 3.61
C TYR A 636 34.97 -4.52 2.22
N SER A 637 34.13 -4.03 1.31
CA SER A 637 34.16 -4.39 -0.09
C SER A 637 33.57 -3.26 -0.92
N THR A 638 34.34 -2.73 -1.85
CA THR A 638 33.92 -1.62 -2.72
C THR A 638 34.33 -1.90 -4.15
N ASN A 639 33.57 -1.43 -5.12
CA ASN A 639 33.99 -1.50 -6.52
C ASN A 639 33.88 -0.17 -7.27
N ASN A 640 34.70 -0.07 -8.32
CA ASN A 640 34.68 1.03 -9.27
C ASN A 640 34.86 0.50 -10.69
N PHE A 641 34.09 1.05 -11.62
CA PHE A 641 34.22 0.74 -13.04
C PHE A 641 35.21 1.71 -13.70
N VAL A 642 36.18 1.16 -14.43
CA VAL A 642 37.22 1.92 -15.13
C VAL A 642 37.31 1.42 -16.56
N THR A 643 37.32 2.34 -17.54
CA THR A 643 37.50 1.99 -18.94
C THR A 643 38.99 2.03 -19.30
N GLU A 644 39.60 0.87 -19.56
CA GLU A 644 40.98 0.76 -20.06
C GLU A 644 41.00 0.05 -21.41
N ASN A 645 41.71 0.60 -22.40
CA ASN A 645 41.83 0.02 -23.75
C ASN A 645 40.49 -0.30 -24.45
N GLY A 646 39.43 0.46 -24.12
CA GLY A 646 38.07 0.22 -24.66
C GLY A 646 37.30 -0.90 -23.96
N LEU A 647 37.85 -1.51 -22.91
CA LEU A 647 37.20 -2.52 -22.09
C LEU A 647 36.75 -1.91 -20.77
N LEU A 648 35.53 -2.23 -20.32
CA LEU A 648 35.04 -1.87 -19.00
C LEU A 648 35.58 -2.86 -17.97
N LEU A 649 36.40 -2.38 -17.04
CA LEU A 649 36.98 -3.16 -15.96
C LEU A 649 36.25 -2.86 -14.65
N ASN A 650 35.89 -3.90 -13.90
CA ASN A 650 35.36 -3.80 -12.55
C ASN A 650 36.50 -4.02 -11.55
N MET A 651 36.95 -2.94 -10.92
CA MET A 651 38.03 -2.94 -9.95
C MET A 651 37.43 -3.01 -8.54
N ILE A 652 37.66 -4.11 -7.84
CA ILE A 652 37.11 -4.38 -6.50
C ILE A 652 38.24 -4.35 -5.48
N ASP A 653 38.08 -3.53 -4.44
CA ASP A 653 38.92 -3.53 -3.24
C ASP A 653 38.10 -4.12 -2.09
N ALA A 654 38.56 -5.24 -1.53
CA ALA A 654 37.89 -5.93 -0.44
C ALA A 654 38.89 -6.42 0.61
N GLY A 655 38.45 -6.56 1.85
CA GLY A 655 39.33 -7.03 2.91
C GLY A 655 38.70 -7.03 4.28
N ILE A 656 39.48 -7.52 5.23
CA ILE A 656 39.20 -7.52 6.67
C ILE A 656 40.38 -6.83 7.34
N ARG A 657 40.14 -5.86 8.21
CA ARG A 657 41.20 -5.12 8.90
C ARG A 657 40.94 -4.99 10.39
N ASN A 658 41.99 -4.80 11.18
CA ASN A 658 41.97 -4.73 12.64
C ASN A 658 41.43 -6.01 13.30
N THR A 659 41.73 -7.19 12.74
CA THR A 659 41.30 -8.46 13.31
C THR A 659 42.06 -8.76 14.60
N LYS A 660 41.34 -9.17 15.64
CA LYS A 660 41.86 -9.65 16.92
C LYS A 660 41.23 -10.99 17.30
N VAL A 661 42.05 -11.95 17.70
CA VAL A 661 41.58 -13.26 18.17
C VAL A 661 42.10 -13.47 19.59
N SER A 662 41.20 -13.84 20.50
CA SER A 662 41.51 -14.11 21.91
C SER A 662 40.78 -15.34 22.40
N SER A 663 41.34 -16.00 23.42
CA SER A 663 40.72 -17.12 24.11
C SER A 663 40.57 -16.80 25.59
N CYS A 664 39.45 -17.19 26.18
CA CYS A 664 39.17 -17.08 27.61
C CYS A 664 38.92 -18.48 28.17
N PHE A 665 39.74 -18.91 29.12
CA PHE A 665 39.61 -20.21 29.79
C PHE A 665 39.24 -20.03 31.26
N ILE A 666 38.34 -20.87 31.75
CA ILE A 666 37.91 -20.89 33.15
C ILE A 666 38.73 -21.93 33.90
N LYS A 667 39.51 -21.49 34.90
CA LYS A 667 40.26 -22.40 35.77
C LYS A 667 39.37 -23.00 36.87
N HIS A 668 39.85 -24.11 37.46
CA HIS A 668 39.19 -24.81 38.58
C HIS A 668 38.78 -23.93 39.78
N ASP A 669 39.39 -22.74 39.96
CA ASP A 669 39.07 -21.78 41.03
C ASP A 669 38.14 -20.64 40.56
N SER A 670 37.40 -20.82 39.46
CA SER A 670 36.55 -19.80 38.81
C SER A 670 37.28 -18.53 38.34
N GLN A 671 38.62 -18.57 38.28
CA GLN A 671 39.43 -17.48 37.69
C GLN A 671 39.43 -17.58 36.17
N LYS A 672 39.14 -16.46 35.50
CA LYS A 672 39.20 -16.32 34.04
C LYS A 672 40.63 -16.03 33.61
N GLN A 673 41.15 -16.80 32.65
CA GLN A 673 42.42 -16.55 31.99
C GLN A 673 42.17 -16.13 30.55
N GLU A 674 42.42 -14.86 30.23
CA GLU A 674 42.38 -14.35 28.86
C GLU A 674 43.78 -14.39 28.23
N LEU A 675 43.85 -14.88 27.00
CA LEU A 675 45.07 -15.00 26.22
C LEU A 675 44.82 -14.50 24.80
N GLU A 676 45.73 -13.68 24.30
CA GLU A 676 45.69 -13.17 22.92
C GLU A 676 46.35 -14.17 21.96
N ILE A 677 45.70 -14.44 20.82
CA ILE A 677 46.18 -15.35 19.78
C ILE A 677 46.68 -14.56 18.57
N ILE A 678 45.84 -13.65 18.06
CA ILE A 678 46.14 -12.75 16.94
C ILE A 678 45.81 -11.32 17.38
N ASP A 679 46.69 -10.39 17.05
CA ASP A 679 46.50 -8.96 17.30
C ASP A 679 46.88 -8.15 16.06
N GLN A 680 45.94 -7.33 15.59
CA GLN A 680 46.07 -6.44 14.41
C GLN A 680 46.43 -7.19 13.12
N MET A 681 45.59 -8.15 12.72
CA MET A 681 45.71 -8.81 11.41
C MET A 681 44.79 -8.17 10.38
N ASP A 682 45.37 -7.81 9.23
CA ASP A 682 44.68 -7.30 8.07
C ASP A 682 44.90 -8.24 6.88
N VAL A 683 43.82 -8.52 6.17
CA VAL A 683 43.80 -9.31 4.94
C VAL A 683 43.12 -8.44 3.88
N TRP A 684 43.79 -8.19 2.77
CA TRP A 684 43.25 -7.37 1.68
C TRP A 684 43.38 -8.07 0.34
N PHE A 685 42.44 -7.76 -0.54
CA PHE A 685 42.33 -8.27 -1.90
C PHE A 685 42.02 -7.11 -2.85
N LYS A 686 42.70 -7.13 -3.99
CA LYS A 686 42.43 -6.30 -5.17
C LYS A 686 42.05 -7.23 -6.30
N ILE A 687 40.83 -7.11 -6.79
CA ILE A 687 40.27 -7.96 -7.84
C ILE A 687 40.02 -7.07 -9.06
N ASN A 688 40.65 -7.42 -10.18
CA ASN A 688 40.40 -6.79 -11.47
C ASN A 688 39.61 -7.77 -12.34
N TYR A 689 38.32 -7.49 -12.51
CA TYR A 689 37.38 -8.32 -13.26
C TYR A 689 37.00 -7.67 -14.60
N CYS A 690 36.91 -8.47 -15.65
CA CYS A 690 36.46 -8.06 -16.98
C CYS A 690 35.48 -9.08 -17.55
N ASP A 691 34.30 -8.61 -17.97
CA ASP A 691 33.17 -9.40 -18.48
C ASP A 691 33.12 -9.45 -20.03
N SER A 692 34.27 -9.36 -20.70
CA SER A 692 34.36 -9.43 -22.16
C SER A 692 34.80 -10.82 -22.62
N THR A 693 34.18 -11.32 -23.69
CA THR A 693 34.45 -12.65 -24.26
C THR A 693 35.68 -12.69 -25.17
N ASP A 694 36.19 -11.54 -25.62
CA ASP A 694 37.30 -11.42 -26.58
C ASP A 694 38.53 -10.74 -25.94
N ILE A 695 39.19 -11.42 -25.00
CA ILE A 695 40.37 -10.85 -24.32
C ILE A 695 41.57 -11.79 -24.25
N GLU A 696 42.76 -11.27 -24.58
CA GLU A 696 44.07 -11.90 -24.37
C GLU A 696 44.58 -11.76 -22.91
N ARG A 697 43.67 -11.73 -21.92
CA ARG A 697 44.01 -11.69 -20.48
C ARG A 697 43.06 -12.57 -19.67
N PRO A 698 43.45 -13.01 -18.45
CA PRO A 698 42.52 -13.62 -17.53
C PRO A 698 41.33 -12.69 -17.23
N SER A 699 40.13 -13.26 -17.19
CA SER A 699 38.89 -12.54 -16.85
C SER A 699 38.94 -11.95 -15.45
N SER A 700 39.59 -12.63 -14.50
CA SER A 700 39.83 -12.15 -13.13
C SER A 700 41.30 -12.20 -12.79
N ILE A 701 41.85 -11.07 -12.32
CA ILE A 701 43.20 -10.98 -11.77
C ILE A 701 43.07 -10.57 -10.30
N ILE A 702 43.51 -11.43 -9.39
CA ILE A 702 43.39 -11.24 -7.94
C ILE A 702 44.78 -11.07 -7.35
N THR A 703 45.02 -9.96 -6.65
CA THR A 703 46.22 -9.73 -5.86
C THR A 703 45.80 -9.53 -4.41
N GLY A 704 46.42 -10.23 -3.48
CA GLY A 704 46.12 -10.07 -2.06
C GLY A 704 47.35 -10.10 -1.19
N GLY A 705 47.20 -9.66 0.05
CA GLY A 705 48.25 -9.65 1.05
C GLY A 705 47.69 -9.78 2.46
N VAL A 706 48.56 -10.23 3.37
CA VAL A 706 48.28 -10.33 4.80
C VAL A 706 49.33 -9.53 5.54
N THR A 707 48.90 -8.68 6.47
CA THR A 707 49.78 -7.91 7.36
C THR A 707 49.32 -8.11 8.80
N GLY A 708 50.24 -8.33 9.73
CA GLY A 708 49.89 -8.47 11.14
C GLY A 708 51.04 -8.96 11.99
N LYS A 709 50.81 -9.08 13.30
CA LYS A 709 51.79 -9.65 14.24
C LYS A 709 51.81 -11.19 14.13
N GLU A 710 52.93 -11.79 14.53
CA GLU A 710 53.04 -13.24 14.64
C GLU A 710 51.97 -13.80 15.59
N MET A 711 51.32 -14.89 15.15
CA MET A 711 50.36 -15.63 15.94
C MET A 711 51.05 -16.26 17.15
N LYS A 712 50.47 -16.09 18.35
CA LYS A 712 50.98 -16.69 19.59
C LYS A 712 49.99 -17.72 20.10
N LEU A 713 50.39 -18.98 20.07
CA LEU A 713 49.59 -20.10 20.57
C LEU A 713 50.35 -20.83 21.67
N ASN A 714 49.65 -21.24 22.71
CA ASN A 714 50.12 -22.26 23.63
C ASN A 714 49.47 -23.62 23.33
N GLU A 715 49.94 -24.68 24.00
CA GLU A 715 49.43 -26.05 23.82
C GLU A 715 47.92 -26.18 24.08
N LEU A 716 47.36 -25.37 24.96
CA LEU A 716 45.94 -25.40 25.34
C LEU A 716 45.05 -24.64 24.35
N GLN A 717 45.61 -23.69 23.60
CA GLN A 717 44.93 -22.98 22.51
C GLN A 717 45.04 -23.72 21.16
N ALA A 718 45.98 -24.67 21.04
CA ALA A 718 46.23 -25.43 19.82
C ALA A 718 45.54 -26.80 19.80
N ASN A 719 45.18 -27.33 20.97
CA ASN A 719 44.35 -28.53 21.16
C ASN A 719 42.91 -28.13 21.38
#